data_AF-A0A6N7NP08-F1
#
_entry.id   AF-A0A6N7NP08-F1
#
_cell.length_a   1.000
_cell.length_b   1.000
_cell.length_c   1.000
_cell.angle_alpha   90.00
_cell.angle_beta   90.00
_cell.angle_gamma   90.00
#
_symmetry.space_group_name_H-M   'P 1'
#
loop_
_entity.id
_entity.type
_entity.pdbx_description
1 polymer ?
#
loop_
_entity_poly.entity_id
_entity_poly.type
_entity_poly.pdbx_seq_one_letter_code
_entity_poly.pdbx_strand_id
1 'polypeptide(L)'
;MASIERTAYPQFKRNPVVRELVAAYTPTDAELAFITDNARQPGHRLALALLLKSFQRLGYFPAIDEVPAAVVRHLRNALRYRVQTKPADIAPNKRYRYFQRIRDYLQVRAYADGGLDVAARAIHEAAAVMDNPADLINVAIEQLVRDRIELPAFSALDRLGRRIRTLVNGRYFALIDARLTSEEKQRLDDLLVVTDARIKSPLQAIKRLPKRSSLQHFQELIDHIAALDELVSSELHLADVPELKRKHFAAEARVLDAAELRDFGPAKRHALLLCLIHRARVQTRDDLAEMFIKRMGNLHNRGKEELERLRARSREKTEAIVATMSDVIQVLDRHPGDTDAGREIRRLVSTRGGVQTLQADCDAIAAHSGDNHLPLLWPFYKSHRATILRMVRMLDLESTTEDRSLINAIELILSQERARGDWLDEPVDLAFTTQLWRKTITHRTEQGEERIRRRLFEVCVFSSLANELKSGDVAVRGSETYADYREQLLPWEQCEPLLDDYCRQVGLPTSAVGFVNALQSKLIQVADLTDQGYLENGQVIIGDDGLPVLKRHKAKDMSSGARALETAILARLRERSVIEILCDVTHWTRWPRHFGPLSGSDTKIDQPTERYVLTAFTYGCNLGPAQAARHLRGAASAHMLSFVNRRHVDANKLAAACRDVINSYAGLQLPKFWGDGKRAAADGTKYDLYDQNLLASYHIRYGGYGGIAYHHVSDTYVALFSHFIPCGVWEAVYIIDGLLKNTSDIQPDTVHADTQGQSLPVFGLSHLLGIQLMPRIRNWRDYRFFRPDEDSRYEHIDALFREDMDWDLIETHWKDLMQVVLSIKSGKIAASTLLRKLGNYSRKNRLYQAFRALGAAVRTLFLLQYISDRELREQITASTNKVEAYNGFSKYFFFGGEGVIADNDPLEQEKAVKYNDLVANAVIFHNVVEQTRIIKTLMRAGWKITPEDVAALSPYVTSHVKRFGDYLIDVDALPEPYEIELALAA
;
A
#
# COMPACT_ATOMS: atom_id res chain seq x y z
N MET A 1 -21.38 20.34 7.98
CA MET A 1 -20.87 20.56 9.34
C MET A 1 -19.82 19.48 9.53
N ALA A 2 -18.62 19.90 9.90
CA ALA A 2 -17.56 19.01 10.33
C ALA A 2 -17.62 18.92 11.85
N SER A 3 -17.43 17.72 12.40
CA SER A 3 -17.16 17.60 13.83
C SER A 3 -15.80 18.24 14.13
N ILE A 4 -15.73 19.01 15.23
CA ILE A 4 -14.48 19.60 15.74
C ILE A 4 -13.39 18.52 15.93
N GLU A 5 -13.80 17.32 16.30
CA GLU A 5 -12.91 16.18 16.51
C GLU A 5 -12.26 15.69 15.22
N ARG A 6 -12.77 16.02 14.03
CA ARG A 6 -12.15 15.64 12.75
C ARG A 6 -11.15 16.65 12.23
N THR A 7 -10.97 17.78 12.92
CA THR A 7 -10.11 18.88 12.47
C THR A 7 -8.86 18.99 13.33
N ALA A 8 -7.87 19.71 12.82
CA ALA A 8 -6.69 20.15 13.55
C ALA A 8 -6.99 21.31 14.53
N TYR A 9 -8.27 21.63 14.76
CA TYR A 9 -8.68 22.67 15.67
C TYR A 9 -8.17 22.34 17.09
N PRO A 10 -7.34 23.21 17.70
CA PRO A 10 -6.71 22.89 18.98
C PRO A 10 -7.74 22.69 20.09
N GLN A 11 -7.56 21.63 20.89
CA GLN A 11 -8.38 21.36 22.06
C GLN A 11 -7.49 20.97 23.25
N PHE A 12 -8.00 21.18 24.46
CA PHE A 12 -7.38 20.59 25.65
C PHE A 12 -7.47 19.07 25.59
N LYS A 13 -6.34 18.40 25.87
CA LYS A 13 -6.37 16.95 26.14
C LYS A 13 -7.11 16.72 27.45
N ARG A 14 -8.02 15.74 27.49
CA ARG A 14 -8.79 15.41 28.72
C ARG A 14 -7.85 14.99 29.87
N ASN A 15 -6.77 14.28 29.56
CA ASN A 15 -5.73 13.87 30.52
C ASN A 15 -4.33 14.22 29.97
N PRO A 16 -3.85 15.46 30.13
CA PRO A 16 -2.51 15.84 29.68
C PRO A 16 -1.44 15.16 30.56
N VAL A 17 -0.45 14.55 29.91
CA VAL A 17 0.63 13.82 30.60
C VAL A 17 1.63 14.78 31.24
N VAL A 18 2.37 14.34 32.26
CA VAL A 18 3.31 15.21 33.02
C VAL A 18 4.34 15.87 32.11
N ARG A 19 4.94 15.13 31.16
CA ARG A 19 5.90 15.68 30.20
C ARG A 19 5.30 16.80 29.34
N GLU A 20 4.05 16.67 28.92
CA GLU A 20 3.35 17.68 28.14
C GLU A 20 2.97 18.89 28.98
N LEU A 21 2.55 18.68 30.23
CA LEU A 21 2.34 19.75 31.19
C LEU A 21 3.63 20.57 31.35
N VAL A 22 4.76 19.90 31.50
CA VAL A 22 6.08 20.54 31.61
C VAL A 22 6.43 21.30 30.33
N ALA A 23 6.35 20.65 29.17
CA ALA A 23 6.78 21.26 27.90
C ALA A 23 5.89 22.42 27.45
N ALA A 24 4.56 22.30 27.59
CA ALA A 24 3.62 23.25 27.02
C ALA A 24 3.15 24.32 28.00
N TYR A 25 3.11 24.03 29.31
CA TYR A 25 2.47 24.90 30.29
C TYR A 25 3.41 25.43 31.38
N THR A 26 4.69 25.05 31.40
CA THR A 26 5.65 25.70 32.30
C THR A 26 5.99 27.09 31.77
N PRO A 27 5.79 28.16 32.57
CA PRO A 27 6.14 29.51 32.14
C PRO A 27 7.66 29.69 32.04
N THR A 28 8.13 30.41 31.03
CA THR A 28 9.53 30.86 30.94
C THR A 28 9.78 32.10 31.81
N ASP A 29 11.04 32.47 32.05
CA ASP A 29 11.37 33.65 32.84
C ASP A 29 10.80 34.95 32.24
N ALA A 30 10.80 35.07 30.91
CA ALA A 30 10.18 36.19 30.21
C ALA A 30 8.65 36.23 30.40
N GLU A 31 7.99 35.07 30.38
CA GLU A 31 6.55 34.97 30.62
C GLU A 31 6.20 35.28 32.08
N LEU A 32 7.04 34.87 33.03
CA LEU A 32 6.88 35.22 34.44
C LEU A 32 6.96 36.72 34.67
N ALA A 33 7.93 37.41 34.05
CA ALA A 33 8.04 38.86 34.08
C ALA A 33 6.80 39.55 33.51
N PHE A 34 6.33 39.09 32.34
CA PHE A 34 5.09 39.59 31.73
C PHE A 34 3.87 39.43 32.66
N ILE A 35 3.73 38.28 33.33
CA ILE A 35 2.62 38.03 34.26
C ILE A 35 2.69 38.97 35.47
N THR A 36 3.89 39.21 36.02
CA THR A 36 4.07 40.09 37.19
C THR A 36 3.80 41.55 36.88
N ASP A 37 4.15 42.01 35.68
CA ASP A 37 3.98 43.40 35.23
C ASP A 37 2.51 43.74 34.95
N ASN A 38 1.72 42.76 34.50
CA ASN A 38 0.35 42.95 34.07
C ASN A 38 -0.70 42.53 35.12
N ALA A 39 -0.31 41.88 36.22
CA ALA A 39 -1.20 41.50 37.32
C ALA A 39 -0.51 41.56 38.69
N ARG A 40 -1.19 42.15 39.70
CA ARG A 40 -0.63 42.33 41.06
C ARG A 40 -1.02 41.22 42.05
N GLN A 41 -2.29 40.80 42.07
CA GLN A 41 -2.78 39.82 43.05
C GLN A 41 -2.52 38.36 42.59
N PRO A 42 -2.22 37.41 43.51
CA PRO A 42 -1.93 36.02 43.15
C PRO A 42 -3.02 35.34 42.31
N GLY A 43 -4.31 35.56 42.62
CA GLY A 43 -5.42 34.99 41.84
C GLY A 43 -5.51 35.56 40.42
N HIS A 44 -5.20 36.84 40.23
CA HIS A 44 -5.14 37.47 38.91
C HIS A 44 -3.90 37.08 38.12
N ARG A 45 -2.75 36.87 38.78
CA ARG A 45 -1.54 36.34 38.14
C ARG A 45 -1.76 34.92 37.65
N LEU A 46 -2.40 34.07 38.46
CA LEU A 46 -2.76 32.71 38.05
C LEU A 46 -3.73 32.72 36.86
N ALA A 47 -4.75 33.59 36.88
CA ALA A 47 -5.69 33.69 35.76
C ALA A 47 -5.04 34.22 34.47
N LEU A 48 -4.13 35.20 34.57
CA LEU A 48 -3.36 35.70 33.43
C LEU A 48 -2.40 34.64 32.87
N ALA A 49 -1.72 33.88 33.74
CA ALA A 49 -0.86 32.77 33.35
C ALA A 49 -1.64 31.66 32.62
N LEU A 50 -2.83 31.33 33.12
CA LEU A 50 -3.73 30.37 32.48
C LEU A 50 -4.12 30.85 31.08
N LEU A 51 -4.53 32.11 30.93
CA LEU A 51 -4.88 32.67 29.63
C LEU A 51 -3.69 32.69 28.66
N LEU A 52 -2.50 33.09 29.11
CA LEU A 52 -1.29 33.14 28.29
C LEU A 52 -0.89 31.75 27.78
N LYS A 53 -0.71 30.76 28.68
CA LYS A 53 -0.29 29.42 28.28
C LYS A 53 -1.38 28.69 27.49
N SER A 54 -2.66 28.94 27.80
CA SER A 54 -3.76 28.40 27.01
C SER A 54 -3.77 28.98 25.60
N PHE A 55 -3.55 30.29 25.44
CA PHE A 55 -3.47 30.92 24.12
C PHE A 55 -2.28 30.41 23.30
N GLN A 56 -1.09 30.31 23.90
CA GLN A 56 0.07 29.73 23.22
C GLN A 56 -0.17 28.29 22.76
N ARG A 57 -0.97 27.53 23.51
CA ARG A 57 -1.30 26.14 23.18
C ARG A 57 -2.44 26.02 22.16
N LEU A 58 -3.46 26.87 22.26
CA LEU A 58 -4.72 26.71 21.52
C LEU A 58 -4.88 27.71 20.36
N GLY A 59 -4.15 28.82 20.35
CA GLY A 59 -4.32 29.91 19.38
C GLY A 59 -5.58 30.75 19.58
N TYR A 60 -6.36 30.50 20.64
CA TYR A 60 -7.54 31.29 21.04
C TYR A 60 -7.65 31.36 22.57
N PHE A 61 -8.51 32.25 23.09
CA PHE A 61 -8.75 32.39 24.53
C PHE A 61 -9.92 31.49 24.99
N PRO A 62 -9.69 30.39 25.73
CA PRO A 62 -10.76 29.56 26.29
C PRO A 62 -11.38 30.21 27.52
N ALA A 63 -12.54 29.70 27.95
CA ALA A 63 -13.07 30.05 29.26
C ALA A 63 -12.21 29.40 30.37
N ILE A 64 -12.06 30.08 31.52
CA ILE A 64 -11.13 29.62 32.58
C ILE A 64 -11.59 28.30 33.20
N ASP A 65 -12.89 28.05 33.23
CA ASP A 65 -13.54 26.82 33.67
C ASP A 65 -13.37 25.64 32.69
N GLU A 66 -13.09 25.91 31.42
CA GLU A 66 -12.75 24.88 30.43
C GLU A 66 -11.31 24.35 30.57
N VAL A 67 -10.44 25.05 31.31
CA VAL A 67 -9.05 24.65 31.48
C VAL A 67 -8.94 23.42 32.39
N PRO A 68 -8.29 22.32 31.97
CA PRO A 68 -8.20 21.10 32.76
C PRO A 68 -7.59 21.34 34.15
N ALA A 69 -8.16 20.69 35.16
CA ALA A 69 -7.69 20.81 36.55
C ALA A 69 -6.20 20.45 36.72
N ALA A 70 -5.67 19.56 35.87
CA ALA A 70 -4.25 19.21 35.82
C ALA A 70 -3.38 20.39 35.39
N VAL A 71 -3.78 21.15 34.36
CA VAL A 71 -3.08 22.35 33.88
C VAL A 71 -3.12 23.44 34.95
N VAL A 72 -4.28 23.65 35.59
CA VAL A 72 -4.43 24.62 36.69
C VAL A 72 -3.50 24.26 37.85
N ARG A 73 -3.40 22.97 38.20
CA ARG A 73 -2.52 22.48 39.26
C ARG A 73 -1.04 22.67 38.91
N HIS A 74 -0.65 22.34 37.68
CA HIS A 74 0.72 22.50 37.18
C HIS A 74 1.17 23.96 37.24
N LEU A 75 0.37 24.87 36.69
CA LEU A 75 0.69 26.31 36.69
C LEU A 75 0.73 26.92 38.08
N ARG A 76 -0.16 26.49 38.98
CA ARG A 76 -0.12 26.92 40.38
C ARG A 76 1.19 26.51 41.05
N ASN A 77 1.64 25.29 40.80
CA ASN A 77 2.91 24.79 41.34
C ASN A 77 4.11 25.53 40.72
N ALA A 78 4.11 25.75 39.41
CA ALA A 78 5.16 26.50 38.72
C ALA A 78 5.31 27.94 39.25
N LEU A 79 4.19 28.59 39.58
CA LEU A 79 4.15 29.93 40.19
C LEU A 79 4.41 29.94 41.71
N ARG A 80 4.65 28.78 42.33
CA ARG A 80 4.87 28.59 43.78
C ARG A 80 3.72 29.12 44.65
N TYR A 81 2.48 29.02 44.18
CA TYR A 81 1.30 29.43 44.94
C TYR A 81 0.72 28.29 45.78
N ARG A 82 0.09 28.63 46.91
CA ARG A 82 -0.58 27.66 47.81
C ARG A 82 -1.79 27.03 47.12
N VAL A 83 -2.13 25.79 47.48
CA VAL A 83 -3.25 25.01 46.91
C VAL A 83 -4.59 25.76 46.95
N GLN A 84 -4.81 26.60 47.98
CA GLN A 84 -6.03 27.40 48.16
C GLN A 84 -6.17 28.57 47.17
N THR A 85 -5.09 28.97 46.47
CA THR A 85 -5.13 30.05 45.49
C THR A 85 -5.89 29.60 44.25
N LYS A 86 -7.11 30.15 44.09
CA LYS A 86 -7.96 29.96 42.91
C LYS A 86 -7.71 31.07 41.88
N PRO A 87 -7.90 30.79 40.58
CA PRO A 87 -7.90 31.84 39.56
C PRO A 87 -9.02 32.84 39.88
N ALA A 88 -8.71 34.14 39.76
CA ALA A 88 -9.68 35.20 40.03
C ALA A 88 -10.77 35.24 38.95
N ASP A 89 -12.01 35.55 39.35
CA ASP A 89 -13.05 35.92 38.38
C ASP A 89 -12.72 37.30 37.78
N ILE A 90 -12.61 37.36 36.46
CA ILE A 90 -12.13 38.56 35.75
C ILE A 90 -13.33 39.26 35.12
N ALA A 91 -13.61 40.49 35.58
CA ALA A 91 -14.60 41.37 34.96
C ALA A 91 -14.32 41.61 33.46
N PRO A 92 -15.34 41.75 32.59
CA PRO A 92 -15.19 41.81 31.13
C PRO A 92 -14.14 42.82 30.63
N ASN A 93 -14.14 44.05 31.17
CA ASN A 93 -13.22 45.10 30.75
C ASN A 93 -11.75 44.76 31.05
N LYS A 94 -11.48 44.11 32.20
CA LYS A 94 -10.12 43.67 32.56
C LYS A 94 -9.70 42.45 31.74
N ARG A 95 -10.64 41.57 31.41
CA ARG A 95 -10.41 40.40 30.54
C ARG A 95 -9.98 40.82 29.14
N TYR A 96 -10.67 41.80 28.55
CA TYR A 96 -10.29 42.36 27.24
C TYR A 96 -8.89 42.98 27.26
N ARG A 97 -8.52 43.70 28.33
CA ARG A 97 -7.15 44.22 28.52
C ARG A 97 -6.10 43.11 28.57
N TYR A 98 -6.38 42.00 29.25
CA TYR A 98 -5.45 40.85 29.27
C TYR A 98 -5.31 40.22 27.89
N PHE A 99 -6.40 40.07 27.13
CA PHE A 99 -6.34 39.56 25.77
C PHE A 99 -5.46 40.44 24.88
N GLN A 100 -5.64 41.76 24.94
CA GLN A 100 -4.83 42.70 24.18
C GLN A 100 -3.35 42.65 24.58
N ARG A 101 -3.03 42.62 25.88
CA ARG A 101 -1.65 42.49 26.36
C ARG A 101 -0.99 41.18 25.93
N ILE A 102 -1.73 40.08 25.92
CA ILE A 102 -1.22 38.78 25.45
C ILE A 102 -0.98 38.82 23.94
N ARG A 103 -1.91 39.38 23.15
CA ARG A 103 -1.75 39.56 21.70
C ARG A 103 -0.53 40.41 21.36
N ASP A 104 -0.34 41.53 22.05
CA ASP A 104 0.83 42.41 21.86
C ASP A 104 2.13 41.68 22.21
N TYR A 105 2.16 40.94 23.33
CA TYR A 105 3.33 40.17 23.77
C TYR A 105 3.70 39.05 22.80
N LEU A 106 2.71 38.33 22.26
CA LEU A 106 2.92 37.23 21.31
C LEU A 106 3.02 37.68 19.85
N GLN A 107 2.82 38.97 19.56
CA GLN A 107 2.75 39.55 18.21
C GLN A 107 1.67 38.86 17.34
N VAL A 108 0.48 38.68 17.90
CA VAL A 108 -0.67 38.03 17.24
C VAL A 108 -1.80 39.03 17.03
N ARG A 109 -2.38 39.04 15.84
CA ARG A 109 -3.55 39.89 15.50
C ARG A 109 -4.85 39.24 15.93
N ALA A 110 -5.85 40.04 16.30
CA ALA A 110 -7.18 39.50 16.60
C ALA A 110 -7.85 38.99 15.32
N TYR A 111 -8.70 37.97 15.43
CA TYR A 111 -9.44 37.46 14.27
C TYR A 111 -10.31 38.52 13.58
N ALA A 112 -10.81 39.50 14.35
CA ALA A 112 -11.59 40.62 13.82
C ALA A 112 -10.78 41.51 12.86
N ASP A 113 -9.44 41.50 12.94
CA ASP A 113 -8.55 42.35 12.16
C ASP A 113 -8.14 41.66 10.84
N GLY A 114 -9.13 41.21 10.06
CA GLY A 114 -8.94 40.61 8.73
C GLY A 114 -8.79 39.08 8.70
N GLY A 115 -8.96 38.39 9.82
CA GLY A 115 -8.88 36.92 9.88
C GLY A 115 -9.95 36.21 9.05
N LEU A 116 -11.14 36.82 8.93
CA LEU A 116 -12.22 36.28 8.09
C LEU A 116 -11.82 36.17 6.62
N ASP A 117 -11.18 37.20 6.06
CA ASP A 117 -10.81 37.24 4.64
C ASP A 117 -9.69 36.25 4.32
N VAL A 118 -8.71 36.13 5.24
CA VAL A 118 -7.63 35.15 5.15
C VAL A 118 -8.19 33.72 5.15
N ALA A 119 -9.03 33.40 6.14
CA ALA A 119 -9.67 32.09 6.24
C ALA A 119 -10.57 31.79 5.04
N ALA A 120 -11.34 32.78 4.58
CA ALA A 120 -12.24 32.61 3.43
C ALA A 120 -11.47 32.35 2.14
N ARG A 121 -10.38 33.08 1.89
CA ARG A 121 -9.53 32.87 0.71
C ARG A 121 -8.88 31.49 0.71
N ALA A 122 -8.27 31.11 1.84
CA ALA A 122 -7.62 29.81 2.00
C ALA A 122 -8.60 28.65 1.78
N ILE A 123 -9.81 28.74 2.36
CA ILE A 123 -10.88 27.74 2.16
C ILE A 123 -11.34 27.73 0.70
N HIS A 124 -11.49 28.88 0.04
CA HIS A 124 -11.96 28.95 -1.34
C HIS A 124 -10.97 28.30 -2.31
N GLU A 125 -9.68 28.61 -2.18
CA GLU A 125 -8.61 27.99 -2.97
C GLU A 125 -8.55 26.48 -2.75
N ALA A 126 -8.60 26.02 -1.49
CA ALA A 126 -8.62 24.61 -1.16
C ALA A 126 -9.89 23.90 -1.68
N ALA A 127 -11.07 24.52 -1.55
CA ALA A 127 -12.35 23.96 -1.97
C ALA A 127 -12.49 23.83 -3.49
N ALA A 128 -11.71 24.57 -4.27
CA ALA A 128 -11.68 24.40 -5.72
C ALA A 128 -11.19 22.99 -6.12
N VAL A 129 -10.25 22.43 -5.36
CA VAL A 129 -9.61 21.14 -5.68
C VAL A 129 -10.11 20.01 -4.77
N MET A 130 -10.33 20.29 -3.48
CA MET A 130 -10.69 19.33 -2.45
C MET A 130 -12.13 19.52 -1.94
N ASP A 131 -12.69 18.50 -1.27
CA ASP A 131 -14.10 18.51 -0.88
C ASP A 131 -14.38 18.16 0.59
N ASN A 132 -13.41 17.62 1.31
CA ASN A 132 -13.61 17.24 2.71
C ASN A 132 -13.64 18.49 3.62
N PRO A 133 -14.76 18.76 4.32
CA PRO A 133 -14.88 19.92 5.21
C PRO A 133 -13.80 20.02 6.29
N ALA A 134 -13.33 18.90 6.82
CA ALA A 134 -12.28 18.91 7.83
C ALA A 134 -10.97 19.44 7.25
N ASP A 135 -10.60 19.00 6.05
CA ASP A 135 -9.39 19.44 5.37
C ASP A 135 -9.47 20.93 5.00
N LEU A 136 -10.65 21.41 4.57
CA LEU A 136 -10.87 22.84 4.32
C LEU A 136 -10.68 23.69 5.57
N ILE A 137 -11.19 23.23 6.73
CA ILE A 137 -11.00 23.91 8.01
C ILE A 137 -9.53 23.86 8.44
N ASN A 138 -8.84 22.73 8.21
CA ASN A 138 -7.42 22.58 8.55
C ASN A 138 -6.54 23.57 7.77
N VAL A 139 -6.80 23.74 6.47
CA VAL A 139 -6.09 24.74 5.64
C VAL A 139 -6.33 26.15 6.17
N ALA A 140 -7.55 26.47 6.62
CA ALA A 140 -7.84 27.77 7.24
C ALA A 140 -7.06 27.97 8.55
N ILE A 141 -7.02 26.94 9.40
CA ILE A 141 -6.28 26.98 10.68
C ILE A 141 -4.79 27.19 10.41
N GLU A 142 -4.22 26.42 9.48
CA GLU A 142 -2.81 26.52 9.11
C GLU A 142 -2.46 27.92 8.61
N GLN A 143 -3.28 28.49 7.72
CA GLN A 143 -3.05 29.83 7.20
C GLN A 143 -3.19 30.91 8.29
N LEU A 144 -4.18 30.81 9.17
CA LEU A 144 -4.36 31.75 10.29
C LEU A 144 -3.16 31.70 11.26
N VAL A 145 -2.68 30.51 11.59
CA VAL A 145 -1.50 30.32 12.45
C VAL A 145 -0.25 30.88 11.78
N ARG A 146 -0.05 30.61 10.49
CA ARG A 146 1.08 31.11 9.70
C ARG A 146 1.12 32.64 9.67
N ASP A 147 -0.04 33.29 9.51
CA ASP A 147 -0.16 34.75 9.44
C ASP A 147 -0.25 35.42 10.82
N ARG A 148 -0.03 34.64 11.90
CA ARG A 148 -0.11 35.05 13.31
C ARG A 148 -1.44 35.74 13.64
N ILE A 149 -2.54 35.09 13.31
CA ILE A 149 -3.91 35.54 13.60
C ILE A 149 -4.53 34.58 14.62
N GLU A 150 -5.23 35.14 15.61
CA GLU A 150 -6.03 34.38 16.56
C GLU A 150 -7.08 33.50 15.87
N LEU A 151 -7.25 32.27 16.36
CA LEU A 151 -8.30 31.37 15.87
C LEU A 151 -9.67 31.80 16.38
N PRO A 152 -10.70 31.89 15.52
CA PRO A 152 -12.06 32.13 15.97
C PRO A 152 -12.64 30.84 16.57
N ALA A 153 -13.81 30.94 17.22
CA ALA A 153 -14.55 29.75 17.64
C ALA A 153 -14.73 28.78 16.47
N PHE A 154 -14.59 27.47 16.72
CA PHE A 154 -14.74 26.42 15.71
C PHE A 154 -16.02 26.57 14.88
N SER A 155 -17.13 26.94 15.52
CA SER A 155 -18.42 27.16 14.84
C SER A 155 -18.39 28.27 13.78
N ALA A 156 -17.46 29.23 13.85
CA ALA A 156 -17.25 30.22 12.82
C ALA A 156 -16.55 29.61 11.59
N LEU A 157 -15.47 28.84 11.80
CA LEU A 157 -14.77 28.14 10.72
C LEU A 157 -15.64 27.07 10.07
N ASP A 158 -16.41 26.29 10.84
CA ASP A 158 -17.32 25.29 10.29
C ASP A 158 -18.42 25.93 9.42
N ARG A 159 -19.02 27.03 9.89
CA ARG A 159 -20.00 27.79 9.09
C ARG A 159 -19.38 28.36 7.81
N LEU A 160 -18.17 28.92 7.90
CA LEU A 160 -17.46 29.49 6.76
C LEU A 160 -17.07 28.41 5.73
N GLY A 161 -16.45 27.33 6.20
CA GLY A 161 -16.09 26.15 5.40
C GLY A 161 -17.30 25.56 4.68
N ARG A 162 -18.41 25.36 5.39
CA ARG A 162 -19.67 24.90 4.81
C ARG A 162 -20.17 25.84 3.72
N ARG A 163 -20.24 27.13 3.99
CA ARG A 163 -20.77 28.13 3.05
C ARG A 163 -19.94 28.17 1.77
N ILE A 164 -18.61 28.27 1.89
CA ILE A 164 -17.70 28.37 0.74
C ILE A 164 -17.73 27.08 -0.05
N ARG A 165 -17.68 25.92 0.61
CA ARG A 165 -17.79 24.63 -0.06
C ARG A 165 -19.09 24.48 -0.84
N THR A 166 -20.24 24.83 -0.23
CA THR A 166 -21.53 24.80 -0.92
C THR A 166 -21.53 25.72 -2.14
N LEU A 167 -20.91 26.90 -2.04
CA LEU A 167 -20.78 27.84 -3.16
C LEU A 167 -19.92 27.25 -4.28
N VAL A 168 -18.72 26.74 -3.95
CA VAL A 168 -17.80 26.16 -4.94
C VAL A 168 -18.39 24.92 -5.62
N ASN A 169 -18.94 23.97 -4.84
CA ASN A 169 -19.59 22.79 -5.41
C ASN A 169 -20.83 23.16 -6.21
N GLY A 170 -21.63 24.12 -5.73
CA GLY A 170 -22.77 24.65 -6.47
C GLY A 170 -22.38 25.26 -7.82
N ARG A 171 -21.23 25.95 -7.90
CA ARG A 171 -20.68 26.45 -9.17
C ARG A 171 -20.32 25.31 -10.12
N TYR A 172 -19.66 24.25 -9.65
CA TYR A 172 -19.36 23.09 -10.48
C TYR A 172 -20.63 22.36 -10.94
N PHE A 173 -21.61 22.17 -10.05
CA PHE A 173 -22.87 21.53 -10.41
C PHE A 173 -23.64 22.35 -11.45
N ALA A 174 -23.71 23.67 -11.29
CA ALA A 174 -24.34 24.56 -12.26
C ALA A 174 -23.57 24.60 -13.59
N LEU A 175 -22.24 24.59 -13.56
CA LEU A 175 -21.40 24.57 -14.76
C LEU A 175 -21.64 23.30 -15.58
N ILE A 176 -21.65 22.13 -14.93
CA ILE A 176 -21.91 20.85 -15.59
C ILE A 176 -23.35 20.84 -16.13
N ASP A 177 -24.33 21.24 -15.32
CA ASP A 177 -25.73 21.25 -15.72
C ASP A 177 -26.01 22.20 -16.90
N ALA A 178 -25.31 23.34 -16.97
CA ALA A 178 -25.44 24.28 -18.07
C ALA A 178 -24.85 23.76 -19.39
N ARG A 179 -23.89 22.83 -19.34
CA ARG A 179 -23.29 22.20 -20.54
C ARG A 179 -24.14 21.06 -21.09
N LEU A 180 -24.98 20.46 -20.26
CA LEU A 180 -25.87 19.37 -20.64
C LEU A 180 -27.09 19.90 -21.42
N THR A 181 -27.40 19.26 -22.54
CA THR A 181 -28.65 19.45 -23.27
C THR A 181 -29.84 18.87 -22.51
N SER A 182 -31.06 19.31 -22.83
CA SER A 182 -32.28 18.78 -22.22
C SER A 182 -32.44 17.26 -22.42
N GLU A 183 -31.99 16.74 -23.58
CA GLU A 183 -32.03 15.31 -23.86
C GLU A 183 -31.03 14.53 -22.98
N GLU A 184 -29.80 15.03 -22.83
CA GLU A 184 -28.80 14.41 -21.95
C GLU A 184 -29.25 14.41 -20.49
N LYS A 185 -29.87 15.50 -20.00
CA LYS A 185 -30.44 15.57 -18.65
C LYS A 185 -31.50 14.49 -18.44
N GLN A 186 -32.42 14.33 -19.40
CA GLN A 186 -33.45 13.29 -19.32
C GLN A 186 -32.83 11.89 -19.30
N ARG A 187 -31.84 11.62 -20.16
CA ARG A 187 -31.13 10.33 -20.18
C ARG A 187 -30.45 10.02 -18.83
N LEU A 188 -29.91 11.02 -18.14
CA LEU A 188 -29.33 10.84 -16.80
C LEU A 188 -30.41 10.52 -15.76
N ASP A 189 -31.55 11.20 -15.80
CA ASP A 189 -32.67 10.95 -14.89
C ASP A 189 -33.29 9.56 -15.09
N ASP A 190 -33.37 9.08 -16.34
CA ASP A 190 -33.87 7.76 -16.69
C ASP A 190 -33.03 6.62 -16.08
N LEU A 191 -31.75 6.88 -15.73
CA LEU A 191 -30.89 5.91 -15.04
C LEU A 191 -31.40 5.57 -13.63
N LEU A 192 -32.22 6.43 -13.03
CA LEU A 192 -32.76 6.30 -11.68
C LEU A 192 -34.14 5.63 -11.66
N VAL A 193 -34.77 5.46 -12.82
CA VAL A 193 -36.11 4.88 -12.94
C VAL A 193 -36.01 3.36 -13.06
N VAL A 194 -36.79 2.65 -12.25
CA VAL A 194 -36.99 1.21 -12.39
C VAL A 194 -38.22 1.01 -13.28
N THR A 195 -38.04 0.45 -14.48
CA THR A 195 -39.15 0.06 -15.34
C THR A 195 -39.66 -1.33 -14.96
N ASP A 196 -40.95 -1.64 -15.15
CA ASP A 196 -41.60 -2.89 -14.68
C ASP A 196 -40.91 -4.19 -15.14
N ALA A 197 -40.15 -4.14 -16.25
CA ALA A 197 -39.37 -5.28 -16.75
C ALA A 197 -38.03 -5.51 -16.03
N ARG A 198 -37.55 -4.58 -15.20
CA ARG A 198 -36.24 -4.64 -14.53
C ARG A 198 -36.42 -4.67 -13.01
N ILE A 199 -35.75 -5.62 -12.33
CA ILE A 199 -35.72 -5.69 -10.86
C ILE A 199 -34.82 -4.59 -10.25
N LYS A 200 -33.90 -4.02 -11.04
CA LYS A 200 -32.92 -3.01 -10.60
C LYS A 200 -32.84 -1.86 -11.61
N SER A 201 -32.55 -0.65 -11.14
CA SER A 201 -32.39 0.53 -12.01
C SER A 201 -31.16 0.41 -12.94
N PRO A 202 -31.16 1.10 -14.10
CA PRO A 202 -29.99 1.16 -14.99
C PRO A 202 -28.71 1.64 -14.29
N LEU A 203 -28.83 2.49 -13.25
CA LEU A 203 -27.72 2.92 -12.39
C LEU A 203 -26.89 1.74 -11.86
N GLN A 204 -27.52 0.62 -11.51
CA GLN A 204 -26.78 -0.53 -10.97
C GLN A 204 -25.89 -1.19 -12.03
N ALA A 205 -26.25 -1.09 -13.32
CA ALA A 205 -25.42 -1.60 -14.40
C ALA A 205 -24.12 -0.80 -14.52
N ILE A 206 -24.15 0.53 -14.29
CA ILE A 206 -22.96 1.41 -14.29
C ILE A 206 -21.99 1.04 -13.15
N LYS A 207 -22.53 0.58 -12.02
CA LYS A 207 -21.75 0.21 -10.81
C LYS A 207 -21.22 -1.23 -10.86
N ARG A 208 -21.37 -1.92 -11.99
CA ARG A 208 -21.02 -3.33 -12.13
C ARG A 208 -19.49 -3.50 -12.04
N LEU A 209 -19.07 -4.52 -11.30
CA LEU A 209 -17.67 -4.90 -11.17
C LEU A 209 -17.28 -6.00 -12.16
N PRO A 210 -16.00 -6.07 -12.55
CA PRO A 210 -15.50 -7.17 -13.37
C PRO A 210 -15.50 -8.48 -12.58
N LYS A 211 -15.88 -9.56 -13.25
CA LYS A 211 -15.86 -10.93 -12.71
C LYS A 211 -14.52 -11.62 -12.98
N ARG A 212 -14.39 -12.89 -12.60
CA ARG A 212 -13.20 -13.72 -12.87
C ARG A 212 -12.79 -13.74 -14.34
N SER A 213 -11.50 -13.99 -14.60
CA SER A 213 -10.90 -13.98 -15.93
C SER A 213 -11.33 -15.14 -16.83
N SER A 214 -12.54 -15.07 -17.40
CA SER A 214 -13.08 -16.01 -18.39
C SER A 214 -13.33 -15.32 -19.74
N LEU A 215 -13.39 -16.09 -20.83
CA LEU A 215 -13.69 -15.53 -22.16
C LEU A 215 -15.09 -14.88 -22.20
N GLN A 216 -16.07 -15.51 -21.55
CA GLN A 216 -17.42 -14.96 -21.42
C GLN A 216 -17.40 -13.61 -20.71
N HIS A 217 -16.73 -13.52 -19.55
CA HIS A 217 -16.67 -12.27 -18.79
C HIS A 217 -15.85 -11.18 -19.49
N PHE A 218 -14.84 -11.57 -20.29
CA PHE A 218 -14.11 -10.64 -21.13
C PHE A 218 -15.03 -10.02 -22.19
N GLN A 219 -15.87 -10.84 -22.84
CA GLN A 219 -16.91 -10.35 -23.76
C GLN A 219 -17.93 -9.45 -23.05
N GLU A 220 -18.43 -9.86 -21.87
CA GLU A 220 -19.36 -9.06 -21.07
C GLU A 220 -18.77 -7.70 -20.68
N LEU A 221 -17.46 -7.63 -20.43
CA LEU A 221 -16.77 -6.38 -20.10
C LEU A 221 -16.64 -5.45 -21.32
N ILE A 222 -16.37 -6.01 -22.50
CA ILE A 222 -16.39 -5.27 -23.77
C ILE A 222 -17.79 -4.72 -24.06
N ASP A 223 -18.83 -5.54 -23.88
CA ASP A 223 -20.22 -5.11 -24.01
C ASP A 223 -20.56 -4.01 -23.00
N HIS A 224 -19.99 -4.10 -21.79
CA HIS A 224 -20.22 -3.11 -20.75
C HIS A 224 -19.64 -1.73 -21.10
N ILE A 225 -18.38 -1.65 -21.55
CA ILE A 225 -17.79 -0.36 -21.95
C ILE A 225 -18.49 0.20 -23.20
N ALA A 226 -18.89 -0.63 -24.16
CA ALA A 226 -19.69 -0.19 -25.31
C ALA A 226 -21.03 0.44 -24.85
N ALA A 227 -21.73 -0.21 -23.91
CA ALA A 227 -22.94 0.34 -23.32
C ALA A 227 -22.70 1.62 -22.50
N LEU A 228 -21.54 1.74 -21.84
CA LEU A 228 -21.15 2.99 -21.17
C LEU A 228 -20.87 4.10 -22.18
N ASP A 229 -20.26 3.80 -23.32
CA ASP A 229 -19.95 4.79 -24.36
C ASP A 229 -21.21 5.31 -25.08
N GLU A 230 -22.31 4.54 -25.08
CA GLU A 230 -23.65 5.00 -25.53
C GLU A 230 -24.33 6.00 -24.57
N LEU A 231 -23.88 6.07 -23.30
CA LEU A 231 -24.37 7.05 -22.34
C LEU A 231 -23.85 8.47 -22.67
N VAL A 232 -24.35 9.46 -21.95
CA VAL A 232 -23.94 10.87 -22.07
C VAL A 232 -22.41 11.00 -22.05
N SER A 233 -21.84 11.68 -23.06
CA SER A 233 -20.39 11.96 -23.13
C SER A 233 -19.96 12.77 -21.91
N SER A 234 -18.79 12.50 -21.35
CA SER A 234 -18.35 13.17 -20.11
C SER A 234 -17.16 14.11 -20.27
N GLU A 235 -16.38 13.97 -21.33
CA GLU A 235 -15.09 14.67 -21.49
C GLU A 235 -15.27 16.19 -21.62
N LEU A 236 -16.14 16.64 -22.52
CA LEU A 236 -16.42 18.07 -22.73
C LEU A 236 -17.12 18.70 -21.51
N HIS A 237 -18.06 17.97 -20.93
CA HIS A 237 -18.87 18.46 -19.81
C HIS A 237 -18.04 18.62 -18.51
N LEU A 238 -16.97 17.83 -18.34
CA LEU A 238 -16.12 17.81 -17.14
C LEU A 238 -14.76 18.52 -17.31
N ALA A 239 -14.47 19.14 -18.46
CA ALA A 239 -13.14 19.69 -18.79
C ALA A 239 -12.53 20.60 -17.70
N ASP A 240 -13.34 21.50 -17.10
CA ASP A 240 -12.88 22.47 -16.09
C ASP A 240 -13.09 22.01 -14.64
N VAL A 241 -13.54 20.77 -14.46
CA VAL A 241 -13.72 20.17 -13.13
C VAL A 241 -12.42 19.47 -12.76
N PRO A 242 -11.75 19.82 -11.65
CA PRO A 242 -10.53 19.13 -11.23
C PRO A 242 -10.75 17.63 -11.01
N GLU A 243 -9.75 16.81 -11.33
CA GLU A 243 -9.86 15.34 -11.26
C GLU A 243 -10.24 14.84 -9.85
N LEU A 244 -9.70 15.47 -8.79
CA LEU A 244 -10.05 15.15 -7.41
C LEU A 244 -11.55 15.40 -7.10
N LYS A 245 -12.15 16.43 -7.69
CA LYS A 245 -13.59 16.70 -7.58
C LYS A 245 -14.42 15.65 -8.30
N ARG A 246 -14.03 15.27 -9.53
CA ARG A 246 -14.70 14.20 -10.30
C ARG A 246 -14.69 12.90 -9.52
N LYS A 247 -13.53 12.50 -8.97
CA LYS A 247 -13.39 11.31 -8.13
C LYS A 247 -14.25 11.37 -6.88
N HIS A 248 -14.28 12.51 -6.17
CA HIS A 248 -15.10 12.69 -4.98
C HIS A 248 -16.60 12.55 -5.30
N PHE A 249 -17.09 13.24 -6.32
CA PHE A 249 -18.48 13.18 -6.75
C PHE A 249 -18.88 11.78 -7.24
N ALA A 250 -18.00 11.10 -8.00
CA ALA A 250 -18.22 9.72 -8.40
C ALA A 250 -18.30 8.76 -7.20
N ALA A 251 -17.42 8.94 -6.20
CA ALA A 251 -17.44 8.14 -4.98
C ALA A 251 -18.71 8.37 -4.14
N GLU A 252 -19.19 9.61 -4.03
CA GLU A 252 -20.47 9.93 -3.40
C GLU A 252 -21.62 9.24 -4.14
N ALA A 253 -21.68 9.34 -5.46
CA ALA A 253 -22.73 8.70 -6.26
C ALA A 253 -22.69 7.17 -6.19
N ARG A 254 -21.50 6.56 -6.07
CA ARG A 254 -21.32 5.10 -6.02
C ARG A 254 -21.99 4.47 -4.80
N VAL A 255 -21.94 5.10 -3.62
CA VAL A 255 -22.50 4.54 -2.37
C VAL A 255 -24.02 4.76 -2.20
N LEU A 256 -24.59 5.69 -2.97
CA LEU A 256 -26.02 6.06 -2.96
C LEU A 256 -26.86 5.10 -3.82
N ASP A 257 -28.12 4.88 -3.47
CA ASP A 257 -29.08 4.20 -4.34
C ASP A 257 -29.87 5.19 -5.23
N ALA A 258 -30.76 4.65 -6.06
CA ALA A 258 -31.53 5.46 -6.98
C ALA A 258 -32.61 6.32 -6.30
N ALA A 259 -33.15 5.89 -5.16
CA ALA A 259 -34.13 6.68 -4.42
C ALA A 259 -33.45 7.92 -3.83
N GLU A 260 -32.29 7.74 -3.21
CA GLU A 260 -31.56 8.83 -2.57
C GLU A 260 -30.97 9.81 -3.57
N LEU A 261 -30.55 9.34 -4.76
CA LEU A 261 -30.09 10.24 -5.82
C LEU A 261 -31.22 11.14 -6.34
N ARG A 262 -32.48 10.67 -6.30
CA ARG A 262 -33.65 11.48 -6.70
C ARG A 262 -33.97 12.60 -5.72
N ASP A 263 -33.56 12.47 -4.45
CA ASP A 263 -33.78 13.49 -3.43
C ASP A 263 -32.89 14.74 -3.61
N PHE A 264 -31.84 14.65 -4.44
CA PHE A 264 -31.01 15.81 -4.78
C PHE A 264 -31.64 16.70 -5.85
N GLY A 265 -31.36 18.00 -5.77
CA GLY A 265 -31.72 18.94 -6.83
C GLY A 265 -31.06 18.59 -8.18
N PRO A 266 -31.69 18.91 -9.33
CA PRO A 266 -31.28 18.43 -10.65
C PRO A 266 -29.80 18.65 -10.96
N ALA A 267 -29.27 19.86 -10.75
CA ALA A 267 -27.88 20.18 -11.06
C ALA A 267 -26.87 19.30 -10.29
N LYS A 268 -27.10 19.05 -8.99
CA LYS A 268 -26.25 18.15 -8.20
C LYS A 268 -26.41 16.70 -8.69
N ARG A 269 -27.66 16.26 -8.92
CA ARG A 269 -27.98 14.91 -9.38
C ARG A 269 -27.27 14.57 -10.70
N HIS A 270 -27.39 15.44 -11.70
CA HIS A 270 -26.76 15.25 -13.01
C HIS A 270 -25.22 15.24 -12.89
N ALA A 271 -24.64 16.16 -12.12
CA ALA A 271 -23.19 16.21 -11.92
C ALA A 271 -22.64 14.92 -11.27
N LEU A 272 -23.30 14.41 -10.22
CA LEU A 272 -22.92 13.16 -9.56
C LEU A 272 -22.99 11.96 -10.51
N LEU A 273 -24.09 11.85 -11.29
CA LEU A 273 -24.28 10.78 -12.27
C LEU A 273 -23.24 10.84 -13.39
N LEU A 274 -22.95 12.03 -13.91
CA LEU A 274 -21.98 12.20 -14.98
C LEU A 274 -20.55 11.86 -14.51
N CYS A 275 -20.18 12.28 -13.30
CA CYS A 275 -18.90 11.88 -12.69
C CYS A 275 -18.81 10.37 -12.47
N LEU A 276 -19.92 9.72 -12.07
CA LEU A 276 -19.98 8.26 -11.94
C LEU A 276 -19.79 7.55 -13.28
N ILE A 277 -20.45 8.01 -14.35
CA ILE A 277 -20.29 7.44 -15.71
C ILE A 277 -18.85 7.61 -16.19
N HIS A 278 -18.28 8.81 -16.03
CA HIS A 278 -16.89 9.06 -16.37
C HIS A 278 -15.95 8.10 -15.64
N ARG A 279 -16.11 7.95 -14.31
CA ARG A 279 -15.29 7.04 -13.52
C ARG A 279 -15.49 5.57 -13.91
N ALA A 280 -16.71 5.16 -14.24
CA ALA A 280 -17.00 3.81 -14.70
C ALA A 280 -16.31 3.51 -16.04
N ARG A 281 -16.27 4.46 -16.99
CA ARG A 281 -15.52 4.32 -18.25
C ARG A 281 -14.02 4.14 -18.02
N VAL A 282 -13.42 5.01 -17.21
CA VAL A 282 -11.99 4.95 -16.85
C VAL A 282 -11.66 3.59 -16.21
N GLN A 283 -12.44 3.17 -15.20
CA GLN A 283 -12.22 1.91 -14.51
C GLN A 283 -12.42 0.69 -15.44
N THR A 284 -13.44 0.71 -16.30
CA THR A 284 -13.72 -0.42 -17.19
C THR A 284 -12.61 -0.60 -18.24
N ARG A 285 -11.97 0.49 -18.70
CA ARG A 285 -10.79 0.42 -19.57
C ARG A 285 -9.60 -0.23 -18.86
N ASP A 286 -9.34 0.16 -17.61
CA ASP A 286 -8.31 -0.47 -16.77
C ASP A 286 -8.60 -1.97 -16.56
N ASP A 287 -9.84 -2.29 -16.21
CA ASP A 287 -10.29 -3.68 -15.98
C ASP A 287 -10.15 -4.52 -17.26
N LEU A 288 -10.37 -3.91 -18.44
CA LEU A 288 -10.27 -4.58 -19.74
C LEU A 288 -8.83 -4.90 -20.12
N ALA A 289 -7.91 -3.96 -19.90
CA ALA A 289 -6.48 -4.18 -20.07
C ALA A 289 -5.95 -5.26 -19.11
N GLU A 290 -6.34 -5.21 -17.83
CA GLU A 290 -6.00 -6.22 -16.82
C GLU A 290 -6.55 -7.62 -17.20
N MET A 291 -7.82 -7.68 -17.62
CA MET A 291 -8.46 -8.91 -18.09
C MET A 291 -7.69 -9.53 -19.26
N PHE A 292 -7.32 -8.72 -20.25
CA PHE A 292 -6.53 -9.13 -21.40
C PHE A 292 -5.16 -9.68 -20.99
N ILE A 293 -4.44 -8.96 -20.14
CA ILE A 293 -3.15 -9.39 -19.59
C ILE A 293 -3.26 -10.76 -18.91
N LYS A 294 -4.27 -10.95 -18.04
CA LYS A 294 -4.52 -12.23 -17.36
C LYS A 294 -4.88 -13.35 -18.35
N ARG A 295 -5.69 -13.06 -19.37
CA ARG A 295 -6.03 -14.05 -20.42
C ARG A 295 -4.79 -14.46 -21.21
N MET A 296 -3.94 -13.52 -21.64
CA MET A 296 -2.69 -13.84 -22.33
C MET A 296 -1.73 -14.66 -21.46
N GLY A 297 -1.61 -14.32 -20.18
CA GLY A 297 -0.85 -15.11 -19.20
C GLY A 297 -1.35 -16.56 -19.09
N ASN A 298 -2.68 -16.75 -19.00
CA ASN A 298 -3.29 -18.08 -18.96
C ASN A 298 -3.05 -18.90 -20.25
N LEU A 299 -3.02 -18.24 -21.41
CA LEU A 299 -2.69 -18.90 -22.68
C LEU A 299 -1.24 -19.40 -22.68
N HIS A 300 -0.29 -18.58 -22.20
CA HIS A 300 1.10 -19.00 -22.05
C HIS A 300 1.27 -20.14 -21.05
N ASN A 301 0.58 -20.11 -19.92
CA ASN A 301 0.63 -21.19 -18.93
C ASN A 301 0.13 -22.51 -19.52
N ARG A 302 -0.99 -22.49 -20.27
CA ARG A 302 -1.46 -23.68 -21.00
C ARG A 302 -0.47 -24.18 -22.04
N GLY A 303 0.21 -23.28 -22.74
CA GLY A 303 1.29 -23.65 -23.67
C GLY A 303 2.45 -24.35 -22.96
N LYS A 304 2.84 -23.87 -21.77
CA LYS A 304 3.89 -24.51 -20.94
C LYS A 304 3.44 -25.87 -20.42
N GLU A 305 2.22 -25.97 -19.90
CA GLU A 305 1.63 -27.24 -19.46
C GLU A 305 1.58 -28.27 -20.60
N GLU A 306 1.25 -27.83 -21.82
CA GLU A 306 1.24 -28.71 -22.99
C GLU A 306 2.65 -29.12 -23.40
N LEU A 307 3.65 -28.23 -23.31
CA LEU A 307 5.05 -28.57 -23.52
C LEU A 307 5.52 -29.62 -22.50
N GLU A 308 5.18 -29.45 -21.23
CA GLU A 308 5.49 -30.44 -20.17
C GLU A 308 4.79 -31.78 -20.41
N ARG A 309 3.54 -31.79 -20.89
CA ARG A 309 2.85 -33.02 -21.30
C ARG A 309 3.52 -33.70 -22.47
N LEU A 310 3.96 -32.94 -23.48
CA LEU A 310 4.69 -33.47 -24.62
C LEU A 310 6.04 -34.05 -24.19
N ARG A 311 6.78 -33.38 -23.31
CA ARG A 311 8.01 -33.89 -22.70
C ARG A 311 7.78 -35.18 -21.92
N ALA A 312 6.75 -35.21 -21.08
CA ALA A 312 6.39 -36.40 -20.32
C ALA A 312 6.06 -37.60 -21.24
N ARG A 313 5.35 -37.37 -22.36
CA ARG A 313 5.09 -38.40 -23.38
C ARG A 313 6.34 -38.85 -24.13
N SER A 314 7.26 -37.94 -24.40
CA SER A 314 8.52 -38.23 -25.10
C SER A 314 9.61 -38.82 -24.20
N ARG A 315 9.38 -38.89 -22.88
CA ARG A 315 10.34 -39.42 -21.91
C ARG A 315 10.68 -40.89 -22.17
N GLU A 316 9.68 -41.72 -22.44
CA GLU A 316 9.86 -43.15 -22.73
C GLU A 316 10.72 -43.35 -24.00
N LYS A 317 10.47 -42.54 -25.05
CA LYS A 317 11.28 -42.55 -26.28
C LYS A 317 12.72 -42.07 -26.03
N THR A 318 12.89 -41.09 -25.16
CA THR A 318 14.21 -40.57 -24.78
C THR A 318 15.01 -41.63 -24.02
N GLU A 319 14.40 -42.30 -23.05
CA GLU A 319 15.02 -43.41 -22.31
C GLU A 319 15.39 -44.56 -23.26
N ALA A 320 14.52 -44.88 -24.24
CA ALA A 320 14.82 -45.87 -25.27
C ALA A 320 16.02 -45.48 -26.15
N ILE A 321 16.11 -44.22 -26.60
CA ILE A 321 17.25 -43.73 -27.40
C ILE A 321 18.54 -43.70 -26.58
N VAL A 322 18.51 -43.24 -25.34
CA VAL A 322 19.67 -43.25 -24.43
C VAL A 322 20.16 -44.67 -24.18
N ALA A 323 19.25 -45.62 -23.97
CA ALA A 323 19.60 -47.03 -23.85
C ALA A 323 20.23 -47.58 -25.14
N THR A 324 19.69 -47.24 -26.32
CA THR A 324 20.29 -47.62 -27.61
C THR A 324 21.70 -47.04 -27.75
N MET A 325 21.92 -45.78 -27.36
CA MET A 325 23.23 -45.14 -27.41
C MET A 325 24.23 -45.79 -26.44
N SER A 326 23.80 -46.12 -25.22
CA SER A 326 24.60 -46.86 -24.25
C SER A 326 25.01 -48.23 -24.79
N ASP A 327 24.09 -48.96 -25.43
CA ASP A 327 24.38 -50.24 -26.05
C ASP A 327 25.38 -50.09 -27.22
N VAL A 328 25.26 -49.04 -28.03
CA VAL A 328 26.22 -48.73 -29.11
C VAL A 328 27.62 -48.45 -28.52
N ILE A 329 27.71 -47.69 -27.43
CA ILE A 329 29.00 -47.43 -26.75
C ILE A 329 29.61 -48.75 -26.23
N GLN A 330 28.80 -49.65 -25.65
CA GLN A 330 29.28 -50.97 -25.20
C GLN A 330 29.75 -51.85 -26.36
N VAL A 331 29.09 -51.78 -27.53
CA VAL A 331 29.52 -52.52 -28.72
C VAL A 331 30.86 -52.00 -29.23
N LEU A 332 31.07 -50.69 -29.23
CA LEU A 332 32.34 -50.07 -29.62
C LEU A 332 33.47 -50.42 -28.65
N ASP A 333 33.19 -50.55 -27.35
CA ASP A 333 34.18 -50.95 -26.34
C ASP A 333 34.55 -52.45 -26.45
N ARG A 334 33.58 -53.33 -26.73
CA ARG A 334 33.80 -54.79 -26.87
C ARG A 334 34.49 -55.19 -28.18
N HIS A 335 34.32 -54.40 -29.24
CA HIS A 335 34.81 -54.72 -30.58
C HIS A 335 35.73 -53.61 -31.10
N PRO A 336 37.05 -53.73 -30.89
CA PRO A 336 38.01 -52.72 -31.37
C PRO A 336 38.18 -52.70 -32.91
N GLY A 337 37.58 -53.64 -33.64
CA GLY A 337 37.56 -53.66 -35.11
C GLY A 337 36.27 -53.07 -35.69
N ASP A 338 36.40 -52.04 -36.52
CA ASP A 338 35.29 -51.28 -37.11
C ASP A 338 34.26 -52.15 -37.87
N THR A 339 34.71 -53.21 -38.54
CA THR A 339 33.87 -54.08 -39.37
C THR A 339 32.90 -54.91 -38.53
N ASP A 340 33.33 -55.38 -37.36
CA ASP A 340 32.51 -56.22 -36.48
C ASP A 340 31.63 -55.36 -35.57
N ALA A 341 32.16 -54.24 -35.07
CA ALA A 341 31.37 -53.23 -34.37
C ALA A 341 30.25 -52.67 -35.26
N GLY A 342 30.54 -52.33 -36.51
CA GLY A 342 29.56 -51.81 -37.47
C GLY A 342 28.44 -52.81 -37.80
N ARG A 343 28.74 -54.11 -37.84
CA ARG A 343 27.75 -55.18 -38.03
C ARG A 343 26.80 -55.28 -36.83
N GLU A 344 27.37 -55.29 -35.63
CA GLU A 344 26.58 -55.44 -34.40
C GLU A 344 25.75 -54.18 -34.12
N ILE A 345 26.27 -52.98 -34.38
CA ILE A 345 25.50 -51.71 -34.32
C ILE A 345 24.32 -51.74 -35.29
N ARG A 346 24.50 -52.18 -36.54
CA ARG A 346 23.40 -52.30 -37.51
C ARG A 346 22.34 -53.30 -37.05
N ARG A 347 22.74 -54.42 -36.42
CA ARG A 347 21.81 -55.39 -35.83
C ARG A 347 21.02 -54.75 -34.68
N LEU A 348 21.70 -54.02 -33.80
CA LEU A 348 21.12 -53.35 -32.64
C LEU A 348 20.08 -52.28 -33.02
N VAL A 349 20.44 -51.42 -33.98
CA VAL A 349 19.54 -50.41 -34.57
C VAL A 349 18.34 -51.05 -35.27
N SER A 350 18.54 -52.17 -35.97
CA SER A 350 17.44 -52.89 -36.64
C SER A 350 16.46 -53.52 -35.65
N THR A 351 16.97 -54.08 -34.54
CA THR A 351 16.15 -54.69 -33.48
C THR A 351 15.28 -53.66 -32.76
N ARG A 352 15.71 -52.40 -32.74
CA ARG A 352 15.01 -51.25 -32.13
C ARG A 352 14.06 -50.52 -33.09
N GLY A 353 13.71 -51.11 -34.24
CA GLY A 353 12.76 -50.53 -35.20
C GLY A 353 13.39 -49.84 -36.41
N GLY A 354 14.72 -49.89 -36.54
CA GLY A 354 15.46 -49.41 -37.71
C GLY A 354 15.81 -47.92 -37.69
N VAL A 355 16.68 -47.51 -38.62
CA VAL A 355 17.25 -46.15 -38.71
C VAL A 355 16.17 -45.10 -38.88
N GLN A 356 15.17 -45.35 -39.72
CA GLN A 356 14.11 -44.36 -40.01
C GLN A 356 13.21 -44.08 -38.80
N THR A 357 12.87 -45.12 -38.03
CA THR A 357 12.05 -44.98 -36.81
C THR A 357 12.81 -44.24 -35.72
N LEU A 358 14.07 -44.61 -35.49
CA LEU A 358 14.94 -43.92 -34.52
C LEU A 358 15.20 -42.46 -34.93
N GLN A 359 15.37 -42.19 -36.23
CA GLN A 359 15.51 -40.82 -36.74
C GLN A 359 14.22 -40.02 -36.51
N ALA A 360 13.04 -40.59 -36.80
CA ALA A 360 11.77 -39.93 -36.57
C ALA A 360 11.51 -39.65 -35.07
N ASP A 361 11.91 -40.57 -34.18
CA ASP A 361 11.84 -40.36 -32.74
C ASP A 361 12.84 -39.29 -32.27
N CYS A 362 14.06 -39.27 -32.80
CA CYS A 362 15.04 -38.21 -32.58
C CYS A 362 14.52 -36.84 -33.05
N ASP A 363 13.92 -36.76 -34.23
CA ASP A 363 13.38 -35.51 -34.78
C ASP A 363 12.15 -35.02 -33.98
N ALA A 364 11.28 -35.94 -33.54
CA ALA A 364 10.14 -35.62 -32.69
C ALA A 364 10.57 -35.13 -31.29
N ILE A 365 11.62 -35.71 -30.72
CA ILE A 365 12.23 -35.22 -29.47
C ILE A 365 12.91 -33.87 -29.70
N ALA A 366 13.69 -33.74 -30.78
CA ALA A 366 14.39 -32.50 -31.13
C ALA A 366 13.42 -31.33 -31.33
N ALA A 367 12.27 -31.56 -31.97
CA ALA A 367 11.21 -30.56 -32.17
C ALA A 367 10.64 -29.98 -30.85
N HIS A 368 10.79 -30.69 -29.74
CA HIS A 368 10.28 -30.31 -28.40
C HIS A 368 11.37 -30.21 -27.32
N SER A 369 12.64 -30.36 -27.72
CA SER A 369 13.82 -30.37 -26.83
C SER A 369 14.19 -28.97 -26.30
N GLY A 370 13.72 -27.91 -26.95
CA GLY A 370 13.88 -26.53 -26.47
C GLY A 370 12.86 -26.16 -25.39
N ASP A 371 13.22 -25.25 -24.49
CA ASP A 371 12.29 -24.64 -23.53
C ASP A 371 11.40 -23.57 -24.18
N ASN A 372 10.78 -23.95 -25.31
CA ASN A 372 10.03 -23.05 -26.17
C ASN A 372 8.59 -23.52 -26.36
N HIS A 373 7.68 -22.99 -25.54
CA HIS A 373 6.24 -23.25 -25.63
C HIS A 373 5.53 -22.40 -26.69
N LEU A 374 6.18 -21.41 -27.29
CA LEU A 374 5.56 -20.42 -28.17
C LEU A 374 4.83 -21.01 -29.39
N PRO A 375 5.36 -22.05 -30.08
CA PRO A 375 4.65 -22.70 -31.20
C PRO A 375 3.30 -23.33 -30.81
N LEU A 376 3.09 -23.65 -29.52
CA LEU A 376 1.93 -24.38 -29.01
C LEU A 376 0.76 -23.45 -28.63
N LEU A 377 0.90 -22.14 -28.79
CA LEU A 377 -0.07 -21.17 -28.28
C LEU A 377 -1.31 -21.01 -29.16
N TRP A 378 -1.17 -21.21 -30.47
CA TRP A 378 -2.26 -20.96 -31.43
C TRP A 378 -3.57 -21.70 -31.14
N PRO A 379 -3.57 -23.02 -30.81
CA PRO A 379 -4.80 -23.76 -30.49
C PRO A 379 -5.60 -23.13 -29.34
N PHE A 380 -4.92 -22.58 -28.33
CA PHE A 380 -5.56 -21.93 -27.19
C PHE A 380 -6.00 -20.49 -27.52
N TYR A 381 -5.22 -19.79 -28.34
CA TYR A 381 -5.50 -18.41 -28.74
C TYR A 381 -6.70 -18.30 -29.71
N LYS A 382 -6.90 -19.27 -30.60
CA LYS A 382 -7.93 -19.22 -31.67
C LYS A 382 -9.33 -18.82 -31.19
N SER A 383 -9.75 -19.31 -30.02
CA SER A 383 -11.07 -18.98 -29.44
C SER A 383 -11.20 -17.55 -28.91
N HIS A 384 -10.08 -16.87 -28.65
CA HIS A 384 -10.02 -15.52 -28.10
C HIS A 384 -9.89 -14.44 -29.18
N ARG A 385 -9.43 -14.82 -30.37
CA ARG A 385 -9.09 -13.93 -31.48
C ARG A 385 -10.12 -12.82 -31.70
N ALA A 386 -11.39 -13.19 -31.90
CA ALA A 386 -12.45 -12.22 -32.20
C ALA A 386 -12.65 -11.21 -31.05
N THR A 387 -12.62 -11.68 -29.80
CA THR A 387 -12.78 -10.84 -28.61
C THR A 387 -11.59 -9.90 -28.42
N ILE A 388 -10.35 -10.37 -28.63
CA ILE A 388 -9.14 -9.54 -28.54
C ILE A 388 -9.15 -8.45 -29.62
N LEU A 389 -9.50 -8.78 -30.86
CA LEU A 389 -9.58 -7.79 -31.95
C LEU A 389 -10.64 -6.73 -31.65
N ARG A 390 -11.80 -7.13 -31.11
CA ARG A 390 -12.84 -6.19 -30.69
C ARG A 390 -12.37 -5.27 -29.56
N MET A 391 -11.63 -5.80 -28.58
CA MET A 391 -11.03 -4.99 -27.51
C MET A 391 -10.09 -3.93 -28.08
N VAL A 392 -9.16 -4.33 -28.95
CA VAL A 392 -8.12 -3.44 -29.49
C VAL A 392 -8.70 -2.34 -30.36
N ARG A 393 -9.83 -2.58 -31.05
CA ARG A 393 -10.55 -1.53 -31.79
C ARG A 393 -11.22 -0.50 -30.89
N MET A 394 -11.47 -0.85 -29.64
CA MET A 394 -12.24 -0.05 -28.69
C MET A 394 -11.36 0.67 -27.67
N LEU A 395 -10.17 0.15 -27.40
CA LEU A 395 -9.14 0.81 -26.61
C LEU A 395 -8.29 1.70 -27.52
N ASP A 396 -8.13 2.96 -27.13
CA ASP A 396 -7.20 3.89 -27.77
C ASP A 396 -5.78 3.61 -27.23
N LEU A 397 -4.99 2.87 -28.01
CA LEU A 397 -3.66 2.38 -27.64
C LEU A 397 -2.57 3.29 -28.23
N GLU A 398 -1.69 3.81 -27.38
CA GLU A 398 -0.61 4.70 -27.78
C GLU A 398 0.74 4.16 -27.30
N SER A 399 1.79 4.30 -28.12
CA SER A 399 3.16 4.03 -27.67
C SER A 399 3.61 5.18 -26.78
N THR A 400 4.20 4.86 -25.63
CA THR A 400 4.83 5.87 -24.76
C THR A 400 6.28 6.13 -25.17
N THR A 401 6.76 5.54 -26.26
CA THR A 401 8.14 5.71 -26.76
C THR A 401 8.14 6.07 -28.23
N GLU A 402 9.28 6.53 -28.75
CA GLU A 402 9.47 6.76 -30.19
C GLU A 402 9.36 5.46 -31.02
N ASP A 403 9.49 4.29 -30.38
CA ASP A 403 9.29 3.00 -31.05
C ASP A 403 7.79 2.72 -31.25
N ARG A 404 7.36 2.76 -32.52
CA ARG A 404 5.99 2.45 -32.96
C ARG A 404 5.84 1.05 -33.58
N SER A 405 6.88 0.22 -33.58
CA SER A 405 6.88 -1.08 -34.28
C SER A 405 5.73 -2.00 -33.85
N LEU A 406 5.39 -2.05 -32.55
CA LEU A 406 4.26 -2.85 -32.06
C LEU A 406 2.90 -2.27 -32.50
N ILE A 407 2.71 -0.95 -32.43
CA ILE A 407 1.45 -0.30 -32.86
C ILE A 407 1.22 -0.54 -34.35
N ASN A 408 2.25 -0.35 -35.17
CA ASN A 408 2.20 -0.63 -36.61
C ASN A 408 1.85 -2.12 -36.89
N ALA A 409 2.39 -3.05 -36.09
CA ALA A 409 2.07 -4.47 -36.20
C ALA A 409 0.60 -4.79 -35.83
N ILE A 410 0.02 -4.07 -34.85
CA ILE A 410 -1.39 -4.18 -34.49
C ILE A 410 -2.27 -3.66 -35.64
N GLU A 411 -1.95 -2.50 -36.20
CA GLU A 411 -2.65 -1.91 -37.34
C GLU A 411 -2.65 -2.87 -38.55
N LEU A 412 -1.51 -3.51 -38.81
CA LEU A 412 -1.38 -4.54 -39.87
C LEU A 412 -2.34 -5.72 -39.61
N ILE A 413 -2.41 -6.25 -38.38
CA ILE A 413 -3.34 -7.33 -38.03
C ILE A 413 -4.80 -6.92 -38.26
N LEU A 414 -5.16 -5.68 -37.89
CA LEU A 414 -6.52 -5.15 -38.06
C LEU A 414 -6.88 -4.97 -39.54
N SER A 415 -5.93 -4.54 -40.39
CA SER A 415 -6.15 -4.41 -41.84
C SER A 415 -6.32 -5.76 -42.54
N GLN A 416 -5.56 -6.78 -42.10
CA GLN A 416 -5.57 -8.11 -42.67
C GLN A 416 -6.51 -9.09 -41.93
N GLU A 417 -7.47 -8.61 -41.14
CA GLU A 417 -8.28 -9.46 -40.24
C GLU A 417 -8.97 -10.62 -40.97
N ARG A 418 -9.48 -10.38 -42.19
CA ARG A 418 -10.23 -11.33 -43.02
C ARG A 418 -9.38 -12.20 -43.94
N ALA A 419 -8.08 -11.92 -44.07
CA ALA A 419 -7.22 -12.71 -44.93
C ALA A 419 -7.20 -14.18 -44.46
N ARG A 420 -6.96 -15.12 -45.38
CA ARG A 420 -6.94 -16.57 -45.08
C ARG A 420 -5.58 -17.24 -45.30
N GLY A 421 -4.60 -16.52 -45.84
CA GLY A 421 -3.25 -17.01 -46.04
C GLY A 421 -2.55 -17.35 -44.72
N ASP A 422 -1.68 -18.36 -44.76
CA ASP A 422 -0.87 -18.81 -43.63
C ASP A 422 0.41 -17.96 -43.45
N TRP A 423 0.78 -17.20 -44.47
CA TRP A 423 1.95 -16.32 -44.52
C TRP A 423 1.54 -14.85 -44.60
N LEU A 424 2.41 -13.96 -44.13
CA LEU A 424 2.31 -12.53 -44.41
C LEU A 424 2.98 -12.22 -45.75
N ASP A 425 2.32 -11.38 -46.55
CA ASP A 425 2.82 -10.97 -47.87
C ASP A 425 3.70 -9.71 -47.81
N GLU A 426 3.63 -8.96 -46.71
CA GLU A 426 4.38 -7.71 -46.49
C GLU A 426 5.53 -7.91 -45.48
N PRO A 427 6.68 -7.25 -45.68
CA PRO A 427 7.75 -7.23 -44.70
C PRO A 427 7.31 -6.45 -43.45
N VAL A 428 7.63 -7.00 -42.27
CA VAL A 428 7.23 -6.42 -40.98
C VAL A 428 8.46 -6.16 -40.12
N ASP A 429 8.50 -4.99 -39.48
CA ASP A 429 9.49 -4.71 -38.45
C ASP A 429 9.19 -5.53 -37.18
N LEU A 430 10.14 -6.40 -36.81
CA LEU A 430 10.05 -7.28 -35.65
C LEU A 430 10.88 -6.76 -34.46
N ALA A 431 11.25 -5.47 -34.44
CA ALA A 431 12.02 -4.82 -33.38
C ALA A 431 11.44 -5.07 -31.98
N PHE A 432 10.12 -4.98 -31.82
CA PHE A 432 9.41 -5.23 -30.56
C PHE A 432 9.52 -6.69 -30.03
N THR A 433 9.88 -7.65 -30.87
CA THR A 433 9.85 -9.08 -30.51
C THR A 433 11.18 -9.59 -29.91
N THR A 434 11.10 -10.69 -29.14
CA THR A 434 12.31 -11.37 -28.65
C THR A 434 12.96 -12.25 -29.73
N GLN A 435 14.25 -12.57 -29.58
CA GLN A 435 14.91 -13.52 -30.50
C GLN A 435 14.21 -14.89 -30.55
N LEU A 436 13.66 -15.35 -29.42
CA LEU A 436 12.90 -16.60 -29.36
C LEU A 436 11.64 -16.52 -30.23
N TRP A 437 10.89 -15.41 -30.13
CA TRP A 437 9.72 -15.14 -30.97
C TRP A 437 10.10 -15.07 -32.45
N ARG A 438 11.17 -14.33 -32.81
CA ARG A 438 11.66 -14.25 -34.20
C ARG A 438 11.89 -15.65 -34.78
N LYS A 439 12.69 -16.47 -34.09
CA LYS A 439 12.96 -17.87 -34.48
C LYS A 439 11.68 -18.72 -34.65
N THR A 440 10.64 -18.44 -33.87
CA THR A 440 9.37 -19.18 -33.94
C THR A 440 8.45 -18.75 -35.09
N ILE A 441 8.44 -17.46 -35.44
CA ILE A 441 7.51 -16.93 -36.46
C ILE A 441 8.11 -16.88 -37.86
N THR A 442 9.44 -16.75 -37.99
CA THR A 442 10.13 -16.72 -39.28
C THR A 442 10.43 -18.12 -39.77
N HIS A 443 10.17 -18.37 -41.05
CA HIS A 443 10.54 -19.60 -41.74
C HIS A 443 11.32 -19.25 -42.99
N ARG A 444 12.52 -19.84 -43.16
CA ARG A 444 13.28 -19.73 -44.40
C ARG A 444 12.81 -20.79 -45.38
N THR A 445 12.41 -20.38 -46.58
CA THR A 445 12.09 -21.31 -47.67
C THR A 445 13.37 -21.92 -48.25
N GLU A 446 13.25 -23.00 -49.03
CA GLU A 446 14.38 -23.63 -49.73
C GLU A 446 15.11 -22.67 -50.68
N GLN A 447 14.43 -21.61 -51.13
CA GLN A 447 14.98 -20.54 -51.99
C GLN A 447 15.66 -19.42 -51.18
N GLY A 448 15.70 -19.52 -49.85
CA GLY A 448 16.34 -18.53 -48.97
C GLY A 448 15.45 -17.34 -48.59
N GLU A 449 14.20 -17.27 -49.05
CA GLU A 449 13.26 -16.20 -48.66
C GLU A 449 12.77 -16.40 -47.22
N GLU A 450 12.78 -15.33 -46.42
CA GLU A 450 12.17 -15.32 -45.09
C GLU A 450 10.68 -15.00 -45.18
N ARG A 451 9.84 -15.93 -44.70
CA ARG A 451 8.38 -15.74 -44.60
C ARG A 451 7.93 -15.79 -43.16
N ILE A 452 6.93 -14.97 -42.82
CA ILE A 452 6.39 -14.88 -41.46
C ILE A 452 5.06 -15.64 -41.38
N ARG A 453 4.94 -16.58 -40.42
CA ARG A 453 3.70 -17.30 -40.16
C ARG A 453 2.67 -16.38 -39.52
N ARG A 454 1.62 -16.02 -40.28
CA ARG A 454 0.62 -15.02 -39.88
C ARG A 454 -0.07 -15.33 -38.56
N ARG A 455 -0.48 -16.58 -38.36
CA ARG A 455 -1.19 -17.02 -37.14
C ARG A 455 -0.35 -16.88 -35.88
N LEU A 456 0.93 -17.26 -35.94
CA LEU A 456 1.85 -17.15 -34.82
C LEU A 456 2.32 -15.71 -34.62
N PHE A 457 2.44 -14.93 -35.69
CA PHE A 457 2.68 -13.50 -35.62
C PHE A 457 1.58 -12.77 -34.84
N GLU A 458 0.31 -13.12 -35.07
CA GLU A 458 -0.81 -12.53 -34.32
C GLU A 458 -0.69 -12.81 -32.81
N VAL A 459 -0.37 -14.05 -32.42
CA VAL A 459 -0.12 -14.41 -31.01
C VAL A 459 1.09 -13.64 -30.46
N CYS A 460 2.15 -13.50 -31.26
CA CYS A 460 3.36 -12.75 -30.88
C CYS A 460 3.05 -11.28 -30.58
N VAL A 461 2.27 -10.62 -31.44
CA VAL A 461 1.86 -9.22 -31.27
C VAL A 461 1.06 -9.05 -29.98
N PHE A 462 0.02 -9.86 -29.74
CA PHE A 462 -0.77 -9.71 -28.51
C PHE A 462 -0.07 -10.17 -27.24
N SER A 463 0.89 -11.10 -27.35
CA SER A 463 1.79 -11.43 -26.23
C SER A 463 2.72 -10.26 -25.90
N SER A 464 3.19 -9.54 -26.92
CA SER A 464 4.03 -8.36 -26.75
C SER A 464 3.22 -7.18 -26.21
N LEU A 465 2.00 -6.96 -26.70
CA LEU A 465 1.07 -5.96 -26.15
C LEU A 465 0.78 -6.20 -24.66
N ALA A 466 0.54 -7.45 -24.25
CA ALA A 466 0.35 -7.76 -22.84
C ALA A 466 1.59 -7.47 -21.98
N ASN A 467 2.80 -7.54 -22.54
CA ASN A 467 4.03 -7.17 -21.85
C ASN A 467 4.25 -5.65 -21.85
N GLU A 468 4.02 -4.97 -22.97
CA GLU A 468 4.18 -3.51 -23.10
C GLU A 468 3.13 -2.72 -22.30
N LEU A 469 1.91 -3.24 -22.13
CA LEU A 469 0.93 -2.69 -21.19
C LEU A 469 1.37 -2.85 -19.72
N LYS A 470 2.01 -3.97 -19.36
CA LYS A 470 2.56 -4.18 -18.00
C LYS A 470 3.73 -3.23 -17.72
N SER A 471 4.63 -3.03 -18.68
CA SER A 471 5.78 -2.15 -18.52
C SER A 471 5.46 -0.67 -18.72
N GLY A 472 4.27 -0.34 -19.24
CA GLY A 472 3.87 1.02 -19.59
C GLY A 472 4.58 1.56 -20.83
N ASP A 473 5.10 0.69 -21.70
CA ASP A 473 5.61 1.07 -23.03
C ASP A 473 4.46 1.32 -24.02
N VAL A 474 3.29 0.73 -23.75
CA VAL A 474 2.01 1.08 -24.38
C VAL A 474 1.05 1.56 -23.30
N ALA A 475 0.35 2.66 -23.58
CA ALA A 475 -0.67 3.23 -22.73
C ALA A 475 -2.06 3.10 -23.36
N VAL A 476 -3.09 3.09 -22.50
CA VAL A 476 -4.51 3.15 -22.89
C VAL A 476 -5.02 4.55 -22.54
N ARG A 477 -5.38 5.34 -23.54
CA ARG A 477 -5.90 6.69 -23.32
C ARG A 477 -7.25 6.67 -22.61
N GLY A 478 -7.45 7.60 -21.68
CA GLY A 478 -8.67 7.67 -20.87
C GLY A 478 -8.82 6.52 -19.86
N SER A 479 -7.75 5.79 -19.56
CA SER A 479 -7.61 4.88 -18.42
C SER A 479 -6.86 5.58 -17.27
N GLU A 480 -6.62 4.91 -16.14
CA GLU A 480 -5.85 5.49 -15.03
C GLU A 480 -4.59 4.66 -14.72
N THR A 481 -4.77 3.36 -14.51
CA THR A 481 -3.68 2.42 -14.21
C THR A 481 -2.80 2.20 -15.44
N TYR A 482 -3.43 2.08 -16.60
CA TYR A 482 -2.77 1.83 -17.89
C TYR A 482 -2.54 3.10 -18.72
N ALA A 483 -2.76 4.30 -18.15
CA ALA A 483 -2.40 5.56 -18.81
C ALA A 483 -0.88 5.76 -18.85
N ASP A 484 -0.41 6.72 -19.67
CA ASP A 484 1.00 7.12 -19.63
C ASP A 484 1.31 7.68 -18.24
N TYR A 485 2.24 7.00 -17.55
CA TYR A 485 2.62 7.38 -16.20
C TYR A 485 3.53 8.60 -16.17
N ARG A 486 4.16 8.95 -17.29
CA ARG A 486 5.07 10.11 -17.39
C ARG A 486 4.31 11.42 -17.30
N GLU A 487 3.08 11.46 -17.82
CA GLU A 487 2.16 12.57 -17.63
C GLU A 487 1.76 12.77 -16.15
N GLN A 488 1.95 11.74 -15.32
CA GLN A 488 1.70 11.78 -13.88
C GLN A 488 2.94 12.20 -13.08
N LEU A 489 4.11 12.33 -13.70
CA LEU A 489 5.32 12.83 -13.05
C LEU A 489 5.31 14.36 -12.98
N LEU A 490 5.97 14.90 -11.96
CA LEU A 490 6.24 16.33 -11.90
C LEU A 490 7.18 16.73 -13.04
N PRO A 491 6.87 17.82 -13.77
CA PRO A 491 7.83 18.44 -14.67
C PRO A 491 9.12 18.81 -13.92
N TRP A 492 10.27 18.72 -14.59
CA TRP A 492 11.56 18.95 -13.92
C TRP A 492 11.65 20.35 -13.31
N GLU A 493 11.03 21.35 -13.94
CA GLU A 493 10.98 22.72 -13.47
C GLU A 493 10.31 22.85 -12.09
N GLN A 494 9.42 21.92 -11.72
CA GLN A 494 8.80 21.83 -10.40
C GLN A 494 9.61 20.98 -9.42
N CYS A 495 10.46 20.08 -9.91
CA CYS A 495 11.34 19.24 -9.11
C CYS A 495 12.58 20.01 -8.63
N GLU A 496 13.18 20.82 -9.50
CA GLU A 496 14.43 21.53 -9.24
C GLU A 496 14.45 22.32 -7.91
N PRO A 497 13.39 23.08 -7.54
CA PRO A 497 13.36 23.80 -6.25
C PRO A 497 13.27 22.89 -5.02
N LEU A 498 12.84 21.63 -5.18
CA LEU A 498 12.65 20.66 -4.09
C LEU A 498 13.90 19.80 -3.85
N LEU A 499 14.80 19.74 -4.84
CA LEU A 499 15.91 18.79 -4.89
C LEU A 499 16.88 18.96 -3.72
N ASP A 500 17.34 20.17 -3.45
CA ASP A 500 18.34 20.43 -2.41
C ASP A 500 17.84 20.08 -1.00
N ASP A 501 16.59 20.44 -0.70
CA ASP A 501 15.97 20.13 0.59
C ASP A 501 15.76 18.62 0.75
N TYR A 502 15.30 17.97 -0.31
CA TYR A 502 15.11 16.52 -0.35
C TYR A 502 16.42 15.75 -0.13
N CYS A 503 17.44 16.08 -0.92
CA CYS A 503 18.76 15.47 -0.81
C CYS A 503 19.34 15.65 0.60
N ARG A 504 19.17 16.83 1.22
CA ARG A 504 19.59 17.08 2.60
C ARG A 504 18.82 16.22 3.60
N GLN A 505 17.51 16.08 3.42
CA GLN A 505 16.65 15.27 4.31
C GLN A 505 17.04 13.79 4.29
N VAL A 506 17.36 13.25 3.12
CA VAL A 506 17.70 11.83 2.95
C VAL A 506 19.20 11.55 3.13
N GLY A 507 20.04 12.58 3.11
CA GLY A 507 21.49 12.46 3.19
C GLY A 507 22.15 12.01 1.88
N LEU A 508 21.58 12.42 0.74
CA LEU A 508 22.10 12.13 -0.60
C LEU A 508 22.83 13.36 -1.18
N PRO A 509 23.88 13.16 -1.99
CA PRO A 509 24.47 14.26 -2.76
C PRO A 509 23.48 14.90 -3.75
N THR A 510 23.61 16.20 -3.98
CA THR A 510 22.74 17.00 -4.87
C THR A 510 23.18 16.99 -6.33
N SER A 511 24.26 16.29 -6.67
CA SER A 511 24.76 16.15 -8.06
C SER A 511 24.93 14.67 -8.44
N ALA A 512 24.78 14.38 -9.73
CA ALA A 512 24.93 13.02 -10.26
C ALA A 512 26.31 12.41 -9.97
N VAL A 513 27.38 13.14 -10.29
CA VAL A 513 28.77 12.75 -10.01
C VAL A 513 29.00 12.53 -8.52
N GLY A 514 28.53 13.47 -7.68
CA GLY A 514 28.67 13.35 -6.22
C GLY A 514 27.93 12.12 -5.67
N PHE A 515 26.76 11.80 -6.21
CA PHE A 515 25.95 10.65 -5.82
C PHE A 515 26.65 9.33 -6.17
N VAL A 516 27.13 9.21 -7.41
CA VAL A 516 27.86 8.01 -7.88
C VAL A 516 29.14 7.81 -7.08
N ASN A 517 29.98 8.85 -6.94
CA ASN A 517 31.23 8.76 -6.19
C ASN A 517 31.02 8.34 -4.73
N ALA A 518 29.98 8.88 -4.08
CA ALA A 518 29.65 8.52 -2.70
C ALA A 518 29.23 7.04 -2.58
N LEU A 519 28.41 6.56 -3.52
CA LEU A 519 27.93 5.17 -3.53
C LEU A 519 29.05 4.18 -3.86
N GLN A 520 29.88 4.49 -4.86
CA GLN A 520 31.05 3.70 -5.24
C GLN A 520 32.06 3.59 -4.09
N SER A 521 32.41 4.73 -3.47
CA SER A 521 33.33 4.76 -2.32
C SER A 521 32.82 3.90 -1.16
N LYS A 522 31.51 3.96 -0.88
CA LYS A 522 30.88 3.16 0.16
C LYS A 522 30.93 1.66 -0.17
N LEU A 523 30.71 1.29 -1.43
CA LEU A 523 30.76 -0.11 -1.86
C LEU A 523 32.18 -0.69 -1.75
N ILE A 524 33.20 0.07 -2.15
CA ILE A 524 34.61 -0.31 -1.98
C ILE A 524 34.93 -0.50 -0.49
N GLN A 525 34.61 0.49 0.34
CA GLN A 525 34.89 0.43 1.78
C GLN A 525 34.24 -0.78 2.45
N VAL A 526 32.97 -1.07 2.15
CA VAL A 526 32.26 -2.21 2.74
C VAL A 526 32.82 -3.53 2.23
N ALA A 527 33.21 -3.63 0.96
CA ALA A 527 33.83 -4.82 0.41
C ALA A 527 35.21 -5.08 1.04
N ASP A 528 36.06 -4.06 1.19
CA ASP A 528 37.36 -4.16 1.86
C ASP A 528 37.22 -4.63 3.32
N LEU A 529 36.29 -4.03 4.07
CA LEU A 529 36.01 -4.43 5.46
C LEU A 529 35.48 -5.87 5.56
N THR A 530 34.65 -6.28 4.60
CA THR A 530 34.10 -7.64 4.55
C THR A 530 35.19 -8.66 4.24
N ASP A 531 36.11 -8.32 3.34
CA ASP A 531 37.25 -9.15 2.98
C ASP A 531 38.19 -9.33 4.18
N GLN A 532 38.65 -8.22 4.78
CA GLN A 532 39.54 -8.24 5.95
C GLN A 532 38.93 -9.00 7.14
N GLY A 533 37.63 -8.81 7.38
CA GLY A 533 36.91 -9.48 8.48
C GLY A 533 36.56 -10.94 8.20
N TYR A 534 36.80 -11.47 7.00
CA TYR A 534 36.37 -12.81 6.61
C TYR A 534 36.99 -13.91 7.48
N LEU A 535 38.29 -13.84 7.75
CA LEU A 535 39.03 -14.86 8.52
C LEU A 535 38.54 -14.96 9.97
N GLU A 536 38.11 -13.85 10.55
CA GLU A 536 37.54 -13.79 11.90
C GLU A 536 36.04 -14.17 11.92
N ASN A 537 35.36 -13.98 10.78
CA ASN A 537 33.95 -14.29 10.58
C ASN A 537 33.72 -15.78 10.31
N GLY A 538 33.86 -16.62 11.34
CA GLY A 538 33.65 -18.07 11.27
C GLY A 538 32.20 -18.54 10.97
N GLN A 539 31.32 -17.66 10.46
CA GLN A 539 29.92 -17.92 10.12
C GLN A 539 29.66 -18.10 8.62
N VAL A 540 30.58 -17.65 7.77
CA VAL A 540 30.49 -17.72 6.30
C VAL A 540 31.62 -18.60 5.79
N ILE A 541 31.28 -19.58 4.96
CA ILE A 541 32.25 -20.46 4.32
C ILE A 541 32.04 -20.34 2.82
N ILE A 542 33.09 -20.02 2.07
CA ILE A 542 33.06 -20.01 0.60
C ILE A 542 33.68 -21.35 0.18
N GLY A 543 32.89 -22.19 -0.50
CA GLY A 543 33.36 -23.48 -0.98
C GLY A 543 34.36 -23.35 -2.13
N ASP A 544 35.03 -24.44 -2.49
CA ASP A 544 35.97 -24.50 -3.62
C ASP A 544 35.32 -24.17 -4.98
N ASP A 545 33.98 -24.27 -5.05
CA ASP A 545 33.15 -23.87 -6.19
C ASP A 545 32.79 -22.36 -6.20
N GLY A 546 33.32 -21.59 -5.25
CA GLY A 546 33.04 -20.16 -5.07
C GLY A 546 31.66 -19.87 -4.47
N LEU A 547 30.93 -20.88 -3.97
CA LEU A 547 29.59 -20.69 -3.44
C LEU A 547 29.59 -20.44 -1.92
N PRO A 548 28.94 -19.36 -1.43
CA PRO A 548 28.86 -19.06 -0.01
C PRO A 548 27.84 -19.95 0.72
N VAL A 549 28.21 -20.38 1.93
CA VAL A 549 27.36 -21.11 2.89
C VAL A 549 27.38 -20.38 4.22
N LEU A 550 26.20 -20.09 4.76
CA LEU A 550 26.03 -19.36 6.02
C LEU A 550 25.51 -20.30 7.12
N LYS A 551 26.17 -20.32 8.29
CA LYS A 551 25.75 -21.16 9.42
C LYS A 551 24.40 -20.69 9.99
N ARG A 552 23.54 -21.65 10.36
CA ARG A 552 22.26 -21.35 11.03
C ARG A 552 22.50 -20.96 12.49
N HIS A 553 21.75 -19.96 12.94
CA HIS A 553 21.78 -19.50 14.33
C HIS A 553 20.86 -20.34 15.23
N LYS A 554 21.21 -20.48 16.52
CA LYS A 554 20.43 -21.20 17.53
C LYS A 554 19.67 -20.19 18.40
N ALA A 555 18.34 -20.32 18.46
CA ALA A 555 17.48 -19.46 19.28
C ALA A 555 17.92 -19.43 20.75
N LYS A 556 17.85 -18.24 21.37
CA LYS A 556 18.16 -18.03 22.79
C LYS A 556 16.94 -18.38 23.64
N ASP A 557 17.11 -19.23 24.64
CA ASP A 557 16.02 -19.62 25.53
C ASP A 557 15.61 -18.47 26.47
N MET A 558 14.31 -18.37 26.78
CA MET A 558 13.82 -17.44 27.81
C MET A 558 14.42 -17.76 29.18
N SER A 559 14.78 -16.71 29.93
CA SER A 559 15.23 -16.83 31.32
C SER A 559 14.12 -17.39 32.22
N SER A 560 14.49 -17.96 33.37
CA SER A 560 13.53 -18.40 34.38
C SER A 560 12.71 -17.24 34.95
N GLY A 561 13.32 -16.05 35.09
CA GLY A 561 12.68 -14.82 35.53
C GLY A 561 11.57 -14.36 34.57
N ALA A 562 11.87 -14.30 33.27
CA ALA A 562 10.91 -13.99 32.22
C ALA A 562 9.71 -14.94 32.20
N ARG A 563 9.95 -16.26 32.31
CA ARG A 563 8.88 -17.27 32.37
C ARG A 563 7.98 -17.10 33.61
N ALA A 564 8.58 -16.82 34.77
CA ALA A 564 7.84 -16.58 36.00
C ALA A 564 6.98 -15.31 35.90
N LEU A 565 7.53 -14.24 35.31
CA LEU A 565 6.83 -12.99 35.05
C LEU A 565 5.65 -13.20 34.10
N GLU A 566 5.87 -13.85 32.97
CA GLU A 566 4.82 -14.17 32.00
C GLU A 566 3.67 -14.94 32.65
N THR A 567 3.98 -15.99 33.42
CA THR A 567 2.99 -16.79 34.15
C THR A 567 2.19 -15.92 35.13
N ALA A 568 2.87 -15.03 35.87
CA ALA A 568 2.23 -14.15 36.84
C ALA A 568 1.32 -13.09 36.19
N ILE A 569 1.68 -12.63 34.99
CA ILE A 569 0.87 -11.72 34.17
C ILE A 569 -0.38 -12.45 33.69
N LEU A 570 -0.22 -13.62 33.06
CA LEU A 570 -1.33 -14.41 32.51
C LEU A 570 -2.37 -14.75 33.58
N ALA A 571 -1.94 -15.07 34.80
CA ALA A 571 -2.84 -15.36 35.92
C ALA A 571 -3.63 -14.15 36.45
N ARG A 572 -3.23 -12.91 36.12
CA ARG A 572 -3.84 -11.67 36.60
C ARG A 572 -4.61 -10.89 35.53
N LEU A 573 -4.52 -11.30 34.28
CA LEU A 573 -5.31 -10.70 33.19
C LEU A 573 -6.80 -10.99 33.43
N ARG A 574 -7.61 -9.93 33.44
CA ARG A 574 -9.06 -10.06 33.62
C ARG A 574 -9.70 -10.46 32.31
N GLU A 575 -10.70 -11.32 32.37
CA GLU A 575 -11.44 -11.66 31.16
C GLU A 575 -12.27 -10.48 30.65
N ARG A 576 -12.19 -10.18 29.35
CA ARG A 576 -12.99 -9.13 28.68
C ARG A 576 -13.42 -9.58 27.29
N SER A 577 -14.56 -9.11 26.84
CA SER A 577 -15.01 -9.26 25.45
C SER A 577 -14.30 -8.28 24.51
N VAL A 578 -14.27 -8.60 23.22
CA VAL A 578 -13.70 -7.70 22.19
C VAL A 578 -14.42 -6.35 22.17
N ILE A 579 -15.74 -6.31 22.41
CA ILE A 579 -16.52 -5.06 22.42
C ILE A 579 -16.15 -4.18 23.60
N GLU A 580 -16.01 -4.75 24.80
CA GLU A 580 -15.56 -3.98 25.98
C GLU A 580 -14.19 -3.37 25.73
N ILE A 581 -13.26 -4.13 25.14
CA ILE A 581 -11.94 -3.61 24.74
C ILE A 581 -12.08 -2.46 23.74
N LEU A 582 -12.92 -2.60 22.71
CA LEU A 582 -13.16 -1.53 21.74
C LEU A 582 -13.80 -0.29 22.38
N CYS A 583 -14.65 -0.45 23.39
CA CYS A 583 -15.23 0.67 24.16
C CYS A 583 -14.15 1.39 24.98
N ASP A 584 -13.31 0.63 25.70
CA ASP A 584 -12.19 1.20 26.48
C ASP A 584 -11.23 1.99 25.58
N VAL A 585 -10.83 1.39 24.46
CA VAL A 585 -9.94 2.02 23.48
C VAL A 585 -10.61 3.21 22.79
N THR A 586 -11.92 3.15 22.54
CA THR A 586 -12.71 4.30 22.05
C THR A 586 -12.64 5.45 23.03
N HIS A 587 -12.80 5.19 24.33
CA HIS A 587 -12.73 6.21 25.36
C HIS A 587 -11.35 6.86 25.42
N TRP A 588 -10.29 6.05 25.36
CA TRP A 588 -8.91 6.51 25.47
C TRP A 588 -8.41 7.28 24.24
N THR A 589 -8.82 6.89 23.04
CA THR A 589 -8.21 7.37 21.77
C THR A 589 -9.15 8.21 20.91
N ARG A 590 -10.47 8.09 21.10
CA ARG A 590 -11.52 8.69 20.28
C ARG A 590 -11.44 8.35 18.78
N TRP A 591 -10.91 7.18 18.43
CA TRP A 591 -10.81 6.74 17.04
C TRP A 591 -12.13 6.79 16.22
N PRO A 592 -13.35 6.62 16.79
CA PRO A 592 -14.58 6.69 15.99
C PRO A 592 -14.87 8.05 15.39
N ARG A 593 -14.16 9.11 15.82
CA ARG A 593 -14.29 10.47 15.27
C ARG A 593 -14.12 10.52 13.76
N HIS A 594 -13.32 9.63 13.16
CA HIS A 594 -13.07 9.60 11.71
C HIS A 594 -14.25 9.08 10.88
N PHE A 595 -15.14 8.31 11.49
CA PHE A 595 -16.26 7.69 10.78
C PHE A 595 -17.39 8.68 10.58
N GLY A 596 -17.89 8.78 9.34
CA GLY A 596 -18.94 9.73 8.94
C GLY A 596 -19.20 9.69 7.43
N PRO A 597 -20.28 10.34 6.96
CA PRO A 597 -20.65 10.37 5.54
C PRO A 597 -19.46 10.73 4.63
N LEU A 598 -19.37 10.13 3.43
CA LEU A 598 -18.33 10.48 2.44
C LEU A 598 -18.33 11.96 2.05
N SER A 599 -19.50 12.61 2.09
CA SER A 599 -19.60 14.06 1.91
C SER A 599 -18.91 14.86 3.03
N GLY A 600 -18.46 14.23 4.11
CA GLY A 600 -17.86 14.88 5.27
C GLY A 600 -18.83 15.73 6.10
N SER A 601 -20.14 15.59 5.84
CA SER A 601 -21.20 16.23 6.63
C SER A 601 -21.37 15.57 8.01
N ASP A 602 -22.10 16.24 8.90
CA ASP A 602 -22.42 15.69 10.22
C ASP A 602 -23.25 14.42 10.11
N THR A 603 -22.98 13.52 11.05
CA THR A 603 -23.64 12.24 11.16
C THR A 603 -25.07 12.45 11.67
N LYS A 604 -26.07 12.07 10.86
CA LYS A 604 -27.50 12.12 11.23
C LYS A 604 -28.02 10.81 11.81
N ILE A 605 -27.16 10.05 12.50
CA ILE A 605 -27.51 8.77 13.12
C ILE A 605 -27.49 8.96 14.64
N ASP A 606 -28.45 8.38 15.35
CA ASP A 606 -28.47 8.43 16.82
C ASP A 606 -27.33 7.58 17.39
N GLN A 607 -26.76 7.98 18.52
CA GLN A 607 -25.67 7.25 19.21
C GLN A 607 -24.54 6.81 18.24
N PRO A 608 -23.90 7.74 17.51
CA PRO A 608 -22.96 7.41 16.45
C PRO A 608 -21.77 6.58 16.94
N THR A 609 -21.23 6.90 18.11
CA THR A 609 -20.11 6.17 18.72
C THR A 609 -20.44 4.69 18.92
N GLU A 610 -21.60 4.40 19.51
CA GLU A 610 -22.06 3.03 19.73
C GLU A 610 -22.17 2.27 18.40
N ARG A 611 -22.83 2.87 17.40
CA ARG A 611 -22.98 2.27 16.06
C ARG A 611 -21.64 2.02 15.38
N TYR A 612 -20.66 2.90 15.56
CA TYR A 612 -19.32 2.75 15.00
C TYR A 612 -18.51 1.64 15.67
N VAL A 613 -18.59 1.51 17.01
CA VAL A 613 -17.96 0.41 17.75
C VAL A 613 -18.56 -0.93 17.32
N LEU A 614 -19.90 -1.03 17.25
CA LEU A 614 -20.58 -2.24 16.81
C LEU A 614 -20.25 -2.61 15.35
N THR A 615 -20.12 -1.61 14.47
CA THR A 615 -19.72 -1.83 13.09
C THR A 615 -18.28 -2.32 13.00
N ALA A 616 -17.35 -1.72 13.76
CA ALA A 616 -15.95 -2.16 13.81
C ALA A 616 -15.83 -3.59 14.33
N PHE A 617 -16.57 -3.95 15.38
CA PHE A 617 -16.65 -5.33 15.85
C PHE A 617 -17.23 -6.28 14.79
N THR A 618 -18.35 -5.91 14.16
CA THR A 618 -19.04 -6.74 13.16
C THR A 618 -18.16 -7.11 11.99
N TYR A 619 -17.51 -6.11 11.39
CA TYR A 619 -16.69 -6.30 10.18
C TYR A 619 -15.26 -6.72 10.52
N GLY A 620 -14.69 -6.25 11.63
CA GLY A 620 -13.33 -6.63 12.05
C GLY A 620 -13.24 -8.08 12.50
N CYS A 621 -14.32 -8.63 13.06
CA CYS A 621 -14.40 -10.03 13.42
C CYS A 621 -14.99 -10.93 12.31
N ASN A 622 -15.23 -10.40 11.11
CA ASN A 622 -15.83 -11.09 9.96
C ASN A 622 -17.19 -11.78 10.23
N LEU A 623 -17.99 -11.26 11.16
CA LEU A 623 -19.29 -11.86 11.49
C LEU A 623 -20.33 -11.64 10.39
N GLY A 624 -20.22 -10.51 9.70
CA GLY A 624 -21.25 -10.02 8.78
C GLY A 624 -22.47 -9.45 9.53
N PRO A 625 -23.19 -8.49 8.92
CA PRO A 625 -24.23 -7.73 9.60
C PRO A 625 -25.41 -8.58 10.08
N ALA A 626 -25.77 -9.63 9.34
CA ALA A 626 -26.90 -10.50 9.65
C ALA A 626 -26.65 -11.34 10.92
N GLN A 627 -25.47 -11.98 11.03
CA GLN A 627 -25.15 -12.77 12.20
C GLN A 627 -24.86 -11.89 13.40
N ALA A 628 -24.09 -10.80 13.23
CA ALA A 628 -23.79 -9.88 14.33
C ALA A 628 -25.07 -9.34 15.00
N ALA A 629 -26.05 -8.89 14.22
CA ALA A 629 -27.31 -8.36 14.74
C ALA A 629 -28.07 -9.36 15.65
N ARG A 630 -27.96 -10.68 15.39
CA ARG A 630 -28.61 -11.72 16.20
C ARG A 630 -28.00 -11.85 17.60
N HIS A 631 -26.73 -11.49 17.76
CA HIS A 631 -26.00 -11.56 19.03
C HIS A 631 -25.94 -10.22 19.80
N LEU A 632 -26.44 -9.12 19.19
CA LEU A 632 -26.43 -7.77 19.75
C LEU A 632 -27.72 -7.41 20.50
N ARG A 633 -28.63 -8.38 20.74
CA ARG A 633 -29.87 -8.23 21.54
C ARG A 633 -30.71 -6.99 21.21
N GLY A 634 -30.76 -6.61 19.94
CA GLY A 634 -31.54 -5.45 19.46
C GLY A 634 -30.83 -4.09 19.50
N ALA A 635 -29.59 -4.01 20.01
CA ALA A 635 -28.79 -2.77 19.99
C ALA A 635 -28.51 -2.29 18.54
N ALA A 636 -28.43 -3.21 17.59
CA ALA A 636 -28.17 -2.94 16.19
C ALA A 636 -28.93 -3.89 15.27
N SER A 637 -29.51 -3.35 14.19
CA SER A 637 -30.06 -4.16 13.10
C SER A 637 -29.01 -4.41 12.01
N ALA A 638 -29.17 -5.50 11.25
CA ALA A 638 -28.29 -5.82 10.12
C ALA A 638 -28.29 -4.70 9.07
N HIS A 639 -29.45 -4.07 8.84
CA HIS A 639 -29.57 -2.93 7.94
C HIS A 639 -28.73 -1.75 8.44
N MET A 640 -28.76 -1.44 9.73
CA MET A 640 -28.00 -0.34 10.32
C MET A 640 -26.48 -0.57 10.18
N LEU A 641 -25.99 -1.77 10.53
CA LEU A 641 -24.57 -2.11 10.41
C LEU A 641 -24.07 -2.01 8.97
N SER A 642 -24.86 -2.52 8.02
CA SER A 642 -24.56 -2.42 6.59
C SER A 642 -24.57 -0.97 6.10
N PHE A 643 -25.56 -0.18 6.54
CA PHE A 643 -25.66 1.24 6.21
C PHE A 643 -24.43 2.01 6.69
N VAL A 644 -24.02 1.83 7.96
CA VAL A 644 -22.84 2.49 8.54
C VAL A 644 -21.58 2.10 7.78
N ASN A 645 -21.34 0.80 7.54
CA ASN A 645 -20.16 0.37 6.78
C ASN A 645 -20.11 0.97 5.36
N ARG A 646 -21.25 1.04 4.66
CA ARG A 646 -21.31 1.58 3.29
C ARG A 646 -21.19 3.09 3.20
N ARG A 647 -21.71 3.83 4.20
CA ARG A 647 -21.86 5.29 4.12
C ARG A 647 -20.90 6.06 4.98
N HIS A 648 -20.50 5.50 6.12
CA HIS A 648 -19.73 6.18 7.14
C HIS A 648 -18.28 5.75 7.17
N VAL A 649 -17.94 4.63 6.53
CA VAL A 649 -16.60 4.03 6.61
C VAL A 649 -16.02 3.76 5.23
N ASP A 650 -14.76 4.15 5.07
CA ASP A 650 -13.91 3.85 3.92
C ASP A 650 -12.51 3.45 4.44
N ALA A 651 -11.66 2.96 3.53
CA ALA A 651 -10.33 2.48 3.88
C ALA A 651 -9.44 3.57 4.52
N ASN A 652 -9.58 4.83 4.08
CA ASN A 652 -8.80 5.95 4.61
C ASN A 652 -9.23 6.32 6.03
N LYS A 653 -10.55 6.28 6.32
CA LYS A 653 -11.08 6.49 7.67
C LYS A 653 -10.66 5.40 8.64
N LEU A 654 -10.62 4.14 8.19
CA LEU A 654 -10.10 3.04 9.00
C LEU A 654 -8.61 3.23 9.29
N ALA A 655 -7.80 3.60 8.30
CA ALA A 655 -6.38 3.90 8.51
C ALA A 655 -6.19 5.06 9.51
N ALA A 656 -7.00 6.11 9.43
CA ALA A 656 -6.98 7.23 10.37
C ALA A 656 -7.41 6.82 11.81
N ALA A 657 -8.37 5.90 11.94
CA ALA A 657 -8.75 5.31 13.23
C ALA A 657 -7.63 4.46 13.82
N CYS A 658 -7.01 3.58 13.01
CA CYS A 658 -5.85 2.80 13.43
C CYS A 658 -4.71 3.70 13.89
N ARG A 659 -4.42 4.79 13.17
CA ARG A 659 -3.39 5.77 13.56
C ARG A 659 -3.60 6.31 14.97
N ASP A 660 -4.82 6.69 15.34
CA ASP A 660 -5.07 7.23 16.69
C ASP A 660 -4.80 6.20 17.80
N VAL A 661 -5.10 4.92 17.53
CA VAL A 661 -4.78 3.80 18.43
C VAL A 661 -3.26 3.60 18.50
N ILE A 662 -2.57 3.56 17.36
CA ILE A 662 -1.11 3.39 17.26
C ILE A 662 -0.38 4.55 17.96
N ASN A 663 -0.82 5.80 17.81
CA ASN A 663 -0.17 6.94 18.45
C ASN A 663 -0.34 6.91 19.98
N SER A 664 -1.49 6.44 20.46
CA SER A 664 -1.70 6.23 21.90
C SER A 664 -0.82 5.10 22.44
N TYR A 665 -0.67 4.02 21.66
CA TYR A 665 0.24 2.92 21.93
C TYR A 665 1.71 3.36 22.00
N ALA A 666 2.17 4.16 21.03
CA ALA A 666 3.53 4.68 20.93
C ALA A 666 3.95 5.53 22.14
N GLY A 667 2.95 6.10 22.85
CA GLY A 667 3.17 6.85 24.08
C GLY A 667 3.66 5.99 25.25
N LEU A 668 3.35 4.69 25.27
CA LEU A 668 3.65 3.78 26.40
C LEU A 668 5.15 3.44 26.49
N GLN A 669 5.66 3.19 27.70
CA GLN A 669 7.06 2.78 27.90
C GLN A 669 7.29 1.29 27.68
N LEU A 670 6.32 0.42 27.99
CA LEU A 670 6.45 -1.02 27.86
C LEU A 670 6.87 -1.47 26.43
N PRO A 671 6.29 -0.93 25.33
CA PRO A 671 6.71 -1.31 23.98
C PRO A 671 8.16 -1.01 23.63
N LYS A 672 8.80 -0.06 24.33
CA LYS A 672 10.19 0.36 24.07
C LYS A 672 11.22 -0.66 24.52
N PHE A 673 10.82 -1.66 25.31
CA PHE A 673 11.65 -2.81 25.66
C PHE A 673 11.66 -3.88 24.56
N TRP A 674 10.75 -3.81 23.57
CA TRP A 674 10.66 -4.76 22.47
C TRP A 674 11.31 -4.26 21.17
N GLY A 675 11.38 -2.95 20.99
CA GLY A 675 11.91 -2.29 19.79
C GLY A 675 11.96 -0.77 19.96
N ASP A 676 12.63 -0.09 19.03
CA ASP A 676 12.78 1.37 19.03
C ASP A 676 11.80 2.09 18.11
N GLY A 677 10.98 1.35 17.36
CA GLY A 677 10.00 1.89 16.42
C GLY A 677 10.60 2.33 15.08
N LYS A 678 11.91 2.14 14.85
CA LYS A 678 12.58 2.47 13.58
C LYS A 678 12.52 1.37 12.56
N ARG A 679 12.06 0.18 12.95
CA ARG A 679 12.02 -1.01 12.11
C ARG A 679 10.60 -1.51 11.95
N ALA A 680 10.29 -1.98 10.75
CA ALA A 680 9.09 -2.73 10.48
C ALA A 680 9.43 -3.99 9.68
N ALA A 681 8.59 -5.00 9.78
CA ALA A 681 8.64 -6.15 8.92
C ALA A 681 7.34 -6.24 8.11
N ALA A 682 7.45 -6.77 6.90
CA ALA A 682 6.44 -6.76 5.87
C ALA A 682 6.16 -8.19 5.41
N ASP A 683 4.90 -8.61 5.47
CA ASP A 683 4.49 -9.97 5.09
C ASP A 683 3.06 -10.01 4.55
N GLY A 684 2.80 -10.98 3.68
CA GLY A 684 1.51 -11.24 3.04
C GLY A 684 0.86 -12.53 3.55
N THR A 685 -0.37 -12.45 4.04
CA THR A 685 -1.16 -13.63 4.43
C THR A 685 -2.31 -13.86 3.45
N LYS A 686 -2.45 -15.09 2.95
CA LYS A 686 -3.58 -15.46 2.08
C LYS A 686 -4.89 -15.53 2.85
N TYR A 687 -5.93 -14.90 2.30
CA TYR A 687 -7.33 -15.07 2.67
C TYR A 687 -8.09 -15.72 1.52
N ASP A 688 -9.00 -16.62 1.83
CA ASP A 688 -9.89 -17.22 0.84
C ASP A 688 -11.00 -16.22 0.46
N LEU A 689 -11.33 -16.18 -0.83
CA LEU A 689 -12.30 -15.26 -1.42
C LEU A 689 -13.37 -16.01 -2.19
N TYR A 690 -14.52 -15.36 -2.38
CA TYR A 690 -15.45 -15.77 -3.43
C TYR A 690 -14.83 -15.57 -4.82
N ASP A 691 -15.12 -16.50 -5.73
CA ASP A 691 -14.38 -16.68 -6.98
C ASP A 691 -14.86 -15.80 -8.15
N GLN A 692 -15.86 -14.93 -7.93
CA GLN A 692 -16.51 -14.12 -8.99
C GLN A 692 -16.00 -12.67 -9.06
N ASN A 693 -14.70 -12.45 -8.84
CA ASN A 693 -14.08 -11.14 -9.00
C ASN A 693 -12.75 -11.22 -9.75
N LEU A 694 -12.31 -10.08 -10.30
CA LEU A 694 -11.07 -9.99 -11.09
C LEU A 694 -9.80 -10.15 -10.22
N LEU A 695 -9.88 -9.89 -8.91
CA LEU A 695 -8.73 -10.00 -8.00
C LEU A 695 -8.44 -11.46 -7.58
N ALA A 696 -9.49 -12.28 -7.47
CA ALA A 696 -9.41 -13.69 -7.12
C ALA A 696 -8.54 -14.44 -8.13
N SER A 697 -7.35 -14.82 -7.68
CA SER A 697 -6.37 -15.51 -8.50
C SER A 697 -5.88 -16.76 -7.76
N TYR A 698 -5.54 -17.79 -8.50
CA TYR A 698 -5.09 -19.05 -7.91
C TYR A 698 -3.68 -18.88 -7.31
N HIS A 699 -3.50 -19.23 -6.04
CA HIS A 699 -2.21 -19.10 -5.38
C HIS A 699 -1.43 -20.43 -5.44
N ILE A 700 -0.28 -20.44 -6.13
CA ILE A 700 0.54 -21.65 -6.32
C ILE A 700 1.10 -22.21 -5.00
N ARG A 701 1.62 -21.34 -4.10
CA ARG A 701 2.20 -21.75 -2.80
C ARG A 701 1.18 -22.31 -1.79
N TYR A 702 -0.05 -21.79 -1.77
CA TYR A 702 -1.05 -22.11 -0.73
C TYR A 702 -2.19 -23.01 -1.24
N GLY A 703 -2.36 -23.16 -2.55
CA GLY A 703 -3.48 -23.86 -3.17
C GLY A 703 -4.80 -23.07 -3.05
N GLY A 704 -5.56 -22.98 -4.14
CA GLY A 704 -6.90 -22.35 -4.17
C GLY A 704 -6.93 -20.86 -4.52
N TYR A 705 -8.13 -20.32 -4.68
CA TYR A 705 -8.39 -18.93 -5.06
C TYR A 705 -8.49 -18.04 -3.81
N GLY A 706 -7.88 -16.86 -3.85
CA GLY A 706 -7.91 -15.91 -2.74
C GLY A 706 -7.27 -14.57 -3.07
N GLY A 707 -7.04 -13.78 -2.03
CA GLY A 707 -6.25 -12.54 -2.05
C GLY A 707 -5.26 -12.53 -0.88
N ILE A 708 -4.36 -11.56 -0.87
CA ILE A 708 -3.30 -11.44 0.13
C ILE A 708 -3.57 -10.19 0.97
N ALA A 709 -3.71 -10.35 2.28
CA ALA A 709 -3.65 -9.26 3.23
C ALA A 709 -2.19 -9.00 3.57
N TYR A 710 -1.68 -7.87 3.11
CA TYR A 710 -0.30 -7.45 3.26
C TYR A 710 -0.19 -6.48 4.44
N HIS A 711 0.73 -6.72 5.38
CA HIS A 711 0.89 -5.92 6.60
C HIS A 711 2.31 -5.39 6.76
N HIS A 712 2.44 -4.21 7.36
CA HIS A 712 3.67 -3.76 8.00
C HIS A 712 3.50 -3.77 9.52
N VAL A 713 4.30 -4.54 10.22
CA VAL A 713 4.29 -4.61 11.68
C VAL A 713 5.60 -4.04 12.22
N SER A 714 5.50 -3.09 13.15
CA SER A 714 6.65 -2.50 13.82
C SER A 714 7.39 -3.54 14.67
N ASP A 715 8.69 -3.33 14.89
CA ASP A 715 9.45 -4.04 15.91
C ASP A 715 8.87 -3.86 17.33
N THR A 716 7.98 -2.89 17.56
CA THR A 716 7.20 -2.76 18.78
C THR A 716 5.86 -3.53 18.75
N TYR A 717 5.67 -4.54 17.89
CA TYR A 717 4.50 -5.43 17.83
C TYR A 717 3.15 -4.82 17.38
N VAL A 718 3.13 -3.61 16.82
CA VAL A 718 1.87 -2.99 16.35
C VAL A 718 1.83 -2.92 14.82
N ALA A 719 0.67 -3.18 14.21
CA ALA A 719 0.50 -3.06 12.76
C ALA A 719 0.33 -1.60 12.36
N LEU A 720 1.23 -1.11 11.51
CA LEU A 720 1.31 0.28 11.06
C LEU A 720 0.49 0.52 9.79
N PHE A 721 0.45 -0.49 8.92
CA PHE A 721 -0.18 -0.39 7.62
C PHE A 721 -0.68 -1.75 7.16
N SER A 722 -1.74 -1.72 6.35
CA SER A 722 -2.22 -2.89 5.64
C SER A 722 -2.78 -2.55 4.25
N HIS A 723 -2.77 -3.53 3.37
CA HIS A 723 -3.38 -3.45 2.05
C HIS A 723 -3.82 -4.83 1.57
N PHE A 724 -4.96 -4.91 0.89
CA PHE A 724 -5.45 -6.13 0.28
C PHE A 724 -5.07 -6.18 -1.20
N ILE A 725 -4.29 -7.18 -1.58
CA ILE A 725 -3.69 -7.29 -2.91
C ILE A 725 -4.10 -8.61 -3.58
N PRO A 726 -4.19 -8.65 -4.93
CA PRO A 726 -4.51 -9.89 -5.65
C PRO A 726 -3.40 -10.94 -5.50
N CYS A 727 -3.78 -12.23 -5.50
CA CYS A 727 -2.79 -13.30 -5.58
C CYS A 727 -2.00 -13.22 -6.90
N GLY A 728 -0.68 -13.41 -6.83
CA GLY A 728 0.21 -13.40 -8.01
C GLY A 728 0.69 -12.03 -8.46
N VAL A 729 0.25 -10.94 -7.80
CA VAL A 729 0.92 -9.64 -7.88
C VAL A 729 2.17 -9.69 -7.01
N TRP A 730 3.27 -9.09 -7.48
CA TRP A 730 4.53 -9.06 -6.77
C TRP A 730 4.43 -8.14 -5.55
N GLU A 731 4.40 -8.70 -4.34
CA GLU A 731 4.03 -8.02 -3.09
C GLU A 731 4.95 -6.85 -2.75
N ALA A 732 6.20 -6.94 -3.19
CA ALA A 732 7.24 -5.98 -2.90
C ALA A 732 7.03 -4.59 -3.53
N VAL A 733 6.10 -4.43 -4.48
CA VAL A 733 5.66 -3.09 -4.91
C VAL A 733 4.94 -2.31 -3.81
N TYR A 734 4.37 -3.00 -2.81
CA TYR A 734 3.59 -2.40 -1.73
C TYR A 734 4.39 -2.14 -0.44
N ILE A 735 5.63 -2.64 -0.35
CA ILE A 735 6.55 -2.36 0.78
C ILE A 735 6.69 -0.85 0.98
N ILE A 736 7.07 -0.16 -0.10
CA ILE A 736 7.36 1.29 -0.06
C ILE A 736 6.09 2.09 0.21
N ASP A 737 4.97 1.73 -0.45
CA ASP A 737 3.68 2.37 -0.25
C ASP A 737 3.26 2.35 1.23
N GLY A 738 3.48 1.24 1.93
CA GLY A 738 3.08 1.10 3.33
C GLY A 738 3.83 2.04 4.27
N LEU A 739 5.13 2.24 4.05
CA LEU A 739 5.91 3.25 4.79
C LEU A 739 5.48 4.67 4.44
N LEU A 740 5.35 4.99 3.15
CA LEU A 740 5.00 6.34 2.72
C LEU A 740 3.58 6.76 3.15
N LYS A 741 2.65 5.81 3.26
CA LYS A 741 1.27 6.05 3.69
C LYS A 741 1.10 5.98 5.22
N ASN A 742 2.11 5.53 5.96
CA ASN A 742 2.05 5.49 7.42
C ASN A 742 2.12 6.92 7.97
N THR A 743 1.04 7.34 8.65
CA THR A 743 0.93 8.67 9.26
C THR A 743 0.95 8.64 10.79
N SER A 744 1.35 7.51 11.38
CA SER A 744 1.48 7.36 12.83
C SER A 744 2.76 7.96 13.39
N ASP A 745 2.86 8.08 14.70
CA ASP A 745 4.06 8.61 15.38
C ASP A 745 5.24 7.62 15.32
N ILE A 746 4.98 6.35 14.99
CA ILE A 746 6.00 5.33 14.74
C ILE A 746 6.33 5.40 13.25
N GLN A 747 7.53 5.90 12.91
CA GLN A 747 7.99 6.11 11.54
C GLN A 747 9.27 5.28 11.27
N PRO A 748 9.11 4.01 10.85
CA PRO A 748 10.25 3.17 10.51
C PRO A 748 11.02 3.69 9.30
N ASP A 749 12.35 3.67 9.38
CA ASP A 749 13.25 3.91 8.25
C ASP A 749 13.78 2.59 7.66
N THR A 750 13.59 1.47 8.37
CA THR A 750 14.11 0.16 8.01
C THR A 750 12.98 -0.84 7.83
N VAL A 751 12.97 -1.58 6.71
CA VAL A 751 11.96 -2.61 6.43
C VAL A 751 12.58 -3.96 6.13
N HIS A 752 12.09 -4.97 6.84
CA HIS A 752 12.37 -6.38 6.60
C HIS A 752 11.24 -6.99 5.74
N ALA A 753 11.57 -7.55 4.59
CA ALA A 753 10.60 -8.22 3.72
C ALA A 753 11.01 -9.69 3.48
N ASP A 754 10.07 -10.54 3.08
CA ASP A 754 10.40 -11.90 2.59
C ASP A 754 11.16 -11.81 1.25
N THR A 755 11.54 -12.96 0.71
CA THR A 755 12.31 -13.16 -0.52
C THR A 755 11.77 -12.36 -1.72
N GLN A 756 10.46 -12.07 -1.74
CA GLN A 756 9.86 -11.23 -2.77
C GLN A 756 10.40 -9.79 -2.77
N GLY A 757 10.92 -9.24 -1.67
CA GLY A 757 11.48 -7.88 -1.55
C GLY A 757 12.77 -7.62 -2.33
N GLN A 758 13.34 -8.60 -3.02
CA GLN A 758 14.75 -8.58 -3.44
C GLN A 758 15.01 -8.05 -4.88
N SER A 759 14.01 -7.44 -5.52
CA SER A 759 14.18 -6.87 -6.86
C SER A 759 15.15 -5.69 -6.85
N LEU A 760 16.02 -5.63 -7.87
CA LEU A 760 16.98 -4.56 -8.05
C LEU A 760 16.29 -3.18 -8.10
N PRO A 761 15.26 -2.94 -8.95
CA PRO A 761 14.51 -1.69 -8.92
C PRO A 761 13.98 -1.26 -7.54
N VAL A 762 13.57 -2.20 -6.69
CA VAL A 762 13.06 -1.85 -5.34
C VAL A 762 14.19 -1.46 -4.41
N PHE A 763 15.34 -2.14 -4.44
CA PHE A 763 16.53 -1.66 -3.73
C PHE A 763 16.93 -0.24 -4.16
N GLY A 764 16.93 0.03 -5.46
CA GLY A 764 17.25 1.35 -6.00
C GLY A 764 16.26 2.43 -5.53
N LEU A 765 14.96 2.17 -5.66
CA LEU A 765 13.92 3.12 -5.24
C LEU A 765 13.89 3.33 -3.72
N SER A 766 14.03 2.26 -2.92
CA SER A 766 14.11 2.35 -1.46
C SER A 766 15.29 3.21 -1.02
N HIS A 767 16.46 3.03 -1.62
CA HIS A 767 17.64 3.84 -1.32
C HIS A 767 17.40 5.33 -1.58
N LEU A 768 16.85 5.68 -2.74
CA LEU A 768 16.55 7.07 -3.06
C LEU A 768 15.47 7.69 -2.15
N LEU A 769 14.60 6.86 -1.55
CA LEU A 769 13.56 7.30 -0.62
C LEU A 769 14.02 7.38 0.84
N GLY A 770 15.28 7.03 1.12
CA GLY A 770 15.84 6.97 2.48
C GLY A 770 15.41 5.74 3.27
N ILE A 771 14.94 4.69 2.60
CA ILE A 771 14.44 3.46 3.21
C ILE A 771 15.52 2.39 3.16
N GLN A 772 15.86 1.83 4.33
CA GLN A 772 16.77 0.69 4.43
C GLN A 772 16.01 -0.61 4.23
N LEU A 773 16.06 -1.15 3.01
CA LEU A 773 15.44 -2.42 2.68
C LEU A 773 16.37 -3.58 3.05
N MET A 774 15.94 -4.40 4.01
CA MET A 774 16.72 -5.51 4.57
C MET A 774 15.94 -6.84 4.48
N PRO A 775 15.80 -7.41 3.27
CA PRO A 775 15.00 -8.61 3.07
C PRO A 775 15.67 -9.84 3.67
N ARG A 776 14.86 -10.81 4.10
CA ARG A 776 15.33 -12.15 4.48
C ARG A 776 15.86 -12.85 3.22
N ILE A 777 17.06 -13.42 3.30
CA ILE A 777 17.70 -14.08 2.16
C ILE A 777 17.54 -15.61 2.27
N ARG A 778 16.90 -16.20 1.26
CA ARG A 778 16.75 -17.66 1.09
C ARG A 778 17.52 -18.06 -0.18
N ASN A 779 18.44 -19.02 -0.07
CA ASN A 779 19.33 -19.53 -1.13
C ASN A 779 20.40 -18.55 -1.66
N TRP A 780 21.50 -18.42 -0.92
CA TRP A 780 22.64 -17.53 -1.20
C TRP A 780 23.35 -17.74 -2.55
N ARG A 781 23.24 -18.93 -3.12
CA ARG A 781 24.05 -19.40 -4.27
C ARG A 781 23.69 -18.72 -5.60
N ASP A 782 22.47 -18.21 -5.69
CA ASP A 782 21.90 -17.69 -6.94
C ASP A 782 22.07 -16.16 -7.08
N TYR A 783 22.55 -15.47 -6.05
CA TYR A 783 22.73 -14.02 -6.09
C TYR A 783 24.03 -13.63 -6.77
N ARG A 784 23.94 -12.56 -7.56
CA ARG A 784 25.07 -11.93 -8.24
C ARG A 784 25.50 -10.70 -7.44
N PHE A 785 26.76 -10.69 -7.00
CA PHE A 785 27.44 -9.52 -6.47
C PHE A 785 28.10 -8.78 -7.63
N PHE A 786 28.06 -7.45 -7.55
CA PHE A 786 28.60 -6.57 -8.58
C PHE A 786 29.87 -5.89 -8.07
N ARG A 787 30.93 -5.97 -8.85
CA ARG A 787 32.23 -5.40 -8.51
C ARG A 787 32.16 -3.87 -8.59
N PRO A 788 32.77 -3.13 -7.65
CA PRO A 788 32.76 -1.67 -7.70
C PRO A 788 33.56 -1.09 -8.88
N ASP A 789 34.57 -1.79 -9.37
CA ASP A 789 35.42 -1.38 -10.49
C ASP A 789 36.07 -2.63 -11.11
N GLU A 790 36.32 -2.63 -12.43
CA GLU A 790 36.92 -3.76 -13.16
C GLU A 790 38.29 -4.16 -12.59
N ASP A 791 39.03 -3.23 -11.98
CA ASP A 791 40.37 -3.45 -11.43
C ASP A 791 40.38 -3.84 -9.94
N SER A 792 39.25 -3.71 -9.23
CA SER A 792 39.17 -4.08 -7.80
C SER A 792 39.39 -5.58 -7.62
N ARG A 793 40.26 -6.03 -6.72
CA ARG A 793 40.46 -7.46 -6.39
C ARG A 793 40.50 -7.65 -4.87
N TYR A 794 39.89 -8.73 -4.38
CA TYR A 794 39.80 -9.05 -2.95
C TYR A 794 40.53 -10.36 -2.65
N GLU A 795 41.04 -10.56 -1.43
CA GLU A 795 41.86 -11.74 -1.12
C GLU A 795 40.99 -12.97 -0.81
N HIS A 796 39.90 -12.78 -0.07
CA HIS A 796 39.07 -13.86 0.48
C HIS A 796 37.68 -13.94 -0.16
N ILE A 797 37.11 -12.81 -0.59
CA ILE A 797 35.73 -12.75 -1.08
C ILE A 797 35.59 -12.54 -2.59
N ASP A 798 36.69 -12.54 -3.35
CA ASP A 798 36.67 -12.19 -4.79
C ASP A 798 35.71 -13.03 -5.62
N ALA A 799 35.61 -14.33 -5.30
CA ALA A 799 34.74 -15.29 -5.99
C ALA A 799 33.23 -14.96 -5.89
N LEU A 800 32.84 -14.06 -4.98
CA LEU A 800 31.44 -13.61 -4.87
C LEU A 800 31.03 -12.71 -6.04
N PHE A 801 31.97 -11.93 -6.59
CA PHE A 801 31.72 -10.93 -7.62
C PHE A 801 31.70 -11.54 -9.03
N ARG A 802 30.59 -11.38 -9.75
CA ARG A 802 30.37 -12.04 -11.07
C ARG A 802 30.17 -11.09 -12.24
N GLU A 803 29.86 -9.82 -11.97
CA GLU A 803 29.59 -8.77 -12.97
C GLU A 803 30.14 -7.44 -12.42
N ASP A 804 30.36 -6.47 -13.28
CA ASP A 804 30.83 -5.12 -12.91
C ASP A 804 29.67 -4.12 -12.87
N MET A 805 29.86 -3.02 -12.13
CA MET A 805 28.85 -1.97 -11.99
C MET A 805 28.85 -1.01 -13.20
N ASP A 806 27.65 -0.65 -13.67
CA ASP A 806 27.46 0.39 -14.68
C ASP A 806 27.18 1.74 -14.02
N TRP A 807 28.25 2.44 -13.61
CA TRP A 807 28.17 3.74 -12.96
C TRP A 807 27.71 4.86 -13.91
N ASP A 808 28.14 4.80 -15.17
CA ASP A 808 27.81 5.78 -16.21
C ASP A 808 26.30 5.84 -16.45
N LEU A 809 25.62 4.69 -16.45
CA LEU A 809 24.16 4.63 -16.60
C LEU A 809 23.44 5.28 -15.41
N ILE A 810 23.95 5.11 -14.19
CA ILE A 810 23.37 5.75 -12.99
C ILE A 810 23.59 7.27 -13.06
N GLU A 811 24.78 7.71 -13.44
CA GLU A 811 25.10 9.14 -13.57
C GLU A 811 24.23 9.81 -14.64
N THR A 812 24.15 9.20 -15.83
CA THR A 812 23.39 9.72 -16.98
C THR A 812 21.91 9.91 -16.65
N HIS A 813 21.30 8.95 -15.95
CA HIS A 813 19.86 8.94 -15.64
C HIS A 813 19.53 9.42 -14.22
N TRP A 814 20.49 10.01 -13.49
CA TRP A 814 20.27 10.50 -12.13
C TRP A 814 19.11 11.49 -12.05
N LYS A 815 19.01 12.39 -13.04
CA LYS A 815 17.91 13.36 -13.15
C LYS A 815 16.54 12.68 -13.23
N ASP A 816 16.42 11.63 -14.04
CA ASP A 816 15.18 10.87 -14.22
C ASP A 816 14.80 10.13 -12.93
N LEU A 817 15.80 9.54 -12.25
CA LEU A 817 15.63 8.88 -10.95
C LEU A 817 15.11 9.86 -9.88
N MET A 818 15.67 11.07 -9.81
CA MET A 818 15.23 12.11 -8.86
C MET A 818 13.84 12.66 -9.21
N GLN A 819 13.52 12.85 -10.48
CA GLN A 819 12.18 13.28 -10.92
C GLN A 819 11.10 12.32 -10.42
N VAL A 820 11.35 11.02 -10.55
CA VAL A 820 10.45 9.98 -10.05
C VAL A 820 10.25 10.09 -8.54
N VAL A 821 11.34 10.18 -7.80
CA VAL A 821 11.33 10.17 -6.33
C VAL A 821 10.62 11.40 -5.78
N LEU A 822 10.88 12.57 -6.35
CA LEU A 822 10.20 13.82 -5.99
C LEU A 822 8.71 13.78 -6.34
N SER A 823 8.34 13.17 -7.47
CA SER A 823 6.92 12.95 -7.84
C SER A 823 6.18 12.03 -6.87
N ILE A 824 6.87 11.00 -6.35
CA ILE A 824 6.33 10.12 -5.31
C ILE A 824 6.16 10.89 -3.99
N LYS A 825 7.17 11.65 -3.57
CA LYS A 825 7.12 12.43 -2.33
C LYS A 825 6.08 13.54 -2.36
N SER A 826 5.80 14.12 -3.54
CA SER A 826 4.73 15.09 -3.73
C SER A 826 3.34 14.45 -3.84
N GLY A 827 3.21 13.12 -3.76
CA GLY A 827 1.95 12.40 -3.86
C GLY A 827 1.30 12.41 -5.25
N LYS A 828 2.05 12.74 -6.31
CA LYS A 828 1.55 12.75 -7.68
C LYS A 828 1.35 11.34 -8.25
N ILE A 829 2.23 10.41 -7.88
CA ILE A 829 2.16 9.00 -8.25
C ILE A 829 2.53 8.12 -7.05
N ALA A 830 1.88 6.96 -6.92
CA ALA A 830 2.25 5.96 -5.90
C ALA A 830 3.48 5.16 -6.35
N ALA A 831 4.35 4.79 -5.40
CA ALA A 831 5.52 3.96 -5.68
C ALA A 831 5.12 2.60 -6.26
N SER A 832 4.04 2.00 -5.75
CA SER A 832 3.49 0.73 -6.26
C SER A 832 3.01 0.80 -7.71
N THR A 833 2.49 1.95 -8.16
CA THR A 833 2.10 2.16 -9.57
C THR A 833 3.31 2.20 -10.49
N LEU A 834 4.38 2.88 -10.07
CA LEU A 834 5.61 2.94 -10.86
C LEU A 834 6.34 1.59 -10.87
N LEU A 835 6.52 0.94 -9.72
CA LEU A 835 7.24 -0.34 -9.62
C LEU A 835 6.57 -1.46 -10.44
N ARG A 836 5.24 -1.43 -10.60
CA ARG A 836 4.54 -2.35 -11.51
C ARG A 836 4.98 -2.17 -12.97
N LYS A 837 5.30 -0.93 -13.38
CA LYS A 837 5.79 -0.58 -14.72
C LYS A 837 7.30 -0.82 -14.89
N LEU A 838 8.08 -0.75 -13.80
CA LEU A 838 9.52 -1.04 -13.77
C LEU A 838 9.81 -2.55 -13.66
N GLY A 839 9.21 -3.34 -14.54
CA GLY A 839 9.41 -4.79 -14.62
C GLY A 839 10.38 -5.21 -15.74
N ASN A 840 10.92 -6.42 -15.63
CA ASN A 840 11.83 -7.03 -16.62
C ASN A 840 11.19 -7.25 -18.03
N TYR A 841 9.92 -6.89 -18.20
CA TYR A 841 9.19 -7.06 -19.45
C TYR A 841 9.64 -6.08 -20.54
N SER A 842 10.13 -4.89 -20.16
CA SER A 842 10.61 -3.89 -21.10
C SER A 842 12.10 -4.02 -21.39
N ARG A 843 12.46 -3.92 -22.67
CA ARG A 843 13.84 -3.71 -23.12
C ARG A 843 14.14 -2.25 -23.47
N LYS A 844 13.09 -1.42 -23.58
CA LYS A 844 13.14 -0.03 -24.06
C LYS A 844 13.24 0.96 -22.91
N ASN A 845 12.67 0.60 -21.76
CA ASN A 845 12.55 1.50 -20.61
C ASN A 845 13.92 1.76 -19.95
N ARG A 846 14.53 2.90 -20.29
CA ARG A 846 15.80 3.37 -19.72
C ARG A 846 15.71 3.63 -18.22
N LEU A 847 14.58 4.15 -17.75
CA LEU A 847 14.34 4.37 -16.33
C LEU A 847 14.40 3.05 -15.53
N TYR A 848 13.84 1.96 -16.05
CA TYR A 848 14.00 0.63 -15.44
C TYR A 848 15.46 0.17 -15.39
N GLN A 849 16.23 0.38 -16.46
CA GLN A 849 17.64 0.01 -16.50
C GLN A 849 18.45 0.79 -15.47
N ALA A 850 18.20 2.10 -15.33
CA ALA A 850 18.84 2.94 -14.32
C ALA A 850 18.50 2.49 -12.89
N PHE A 851 17.22 2.20 -12.59
CA PHE A 851 16.81 1.65 -11.30
C PHE A 851 17.43 0.28 -11.02
N ARG A 852 17.59 -0.56 -12.04
CA ARG A 852 18.25 -1.87 -11.93
C ARG A 852 19.74 -1.71 -11.60
N ALA A 853 20.45 -0.81 -12.27
CA ALA A 853 21.87 -0.53 -12.02
C ALA A 853 22.09 0.03 -10.61
N LEU A 854 21.33 1.06 -10.21
CA LEU A 854 21.38 1.59 -8.85
C LEU A 854 21.06 0.51 -7.81
N GLY A 855 20.01 -0.28 -8.08
CA GLY A 855 19.63 -1.41 -7.25
C GLY A 855 20.72 -2.46 -7.09
N ALA A 856 21.55 -2.66 -8.10
CA ALA A 856 22.65 -3.63 -8.07
C ALA A 856 23.73 -3.20 -7.08
N ALA A 857 24.09 -1.91 -7.06
CA ALA A 857 25.02 -1.34 -6.09
C ALA A 857 24.47 -1.46 -4.65
N VAL A 858 23.24 -1.01 -4.42
CA VAL A 858 22.61 -1.03 -3.09
C VAL A 858 22.41 -2.46 -2.58
N ARG A 859 22.00 -3.39 -3.45
CA ARG A 859 21.83 -4.79 -3.07
C ARG A 859 23.17 -5.44 -2.74
N THR A 860 24.22 -5.16 -3.50
CA THR A 860 25.56 -5.72 -3.23
C THR A 860 26.09 -5.24 -1.88
N LEU A 861 25.93 -3.95 -1.57
CA LEU A 861 26.20 -3.38 -0.24
C LEU A 861 25.48 -4.16 0.87
N PHE A 862 24.18 -4.37 0.72
CA PHE A 862 23.38 -5.11 1.70
C PHE A 862 23.85 -6.57 1.83
N LEU A 863 24.16 -7.25 0.72
CA LEU A 863 24.61 -8.65 0.75
C LEU A 863 25.94 -8.80 1.50
N LEU A 864 26.89 -7.88 1.28
CA LEU A 864 28.18 -7.84 1.98
C LEU A 864 27.97 -7.63 3.49
N GLN A 865 27.15 -6.64 3.87
CA GLN A 865 26.80 -6.41 5.27
C GLN A 865 26.09 -7.61 5.89
N TYR A 866 25.19 -8.24 5.15
CA TYR A 866 24.46 -9.40 5.64
C TYR A 866 25.39 -10.57 5.90
N ILE A 867 26.46 -10.80 5.13
CA ILE A 867 27.42 -11.89 5.41
C ILE A 867 28.39 -11.53 6.54
N SER A 868 28.79 -10.27 6.67
CA SER A 868 29.73 -9.83 7.70
C SER A 868 29.08 -9.69 9.09
N ASP A 869 27.85 -9.21 9.16
CA ASP A 869 27.21 -8.80 10.41
C ASP A 869 26.22 -9.85 10.94
N ARG A 870 26.54 -10.42 12.10
CA ARG A 870 25.70 -11.40 12.81
C ARG A 870 24.46 -10.75 13.43
N GLU A 871 24.62 -9.59 14.07
CA GLU A 871 23.54 -8.92 14.81
C GLU A 871 22.45 -8.48 13.83
N LEU A 872 22.85 -7.98 12.66
CA LEU A 872 21.93 -7.65 11.56
C LEU A 872 21.03 -8.83 11.19
N ARG A 873 21.59 -10.05 11.08
CA ARG A 873 20.82 -11.26 10.73
C ARG A 873 19.85 -11.68 11.84
N GLU A 874 20.30 -11.62 13.09
CA GLU A 874 19.46 -11.89 14.26
C GLU A 874 18.28 -10.90 14.30
N GLN A 875 18.55 -9.62 14.03
CA GLN A 875 17.54 -8.57 13.98
C GLN A 875 16.52 -8.76 12.85
N ILE A 876 16.97 -9.10 11.64
CA ILE A 876 16.07 -9.41 10.50
C ILE A 876 15.15 -10.58 10.88
N THR A 877 15.71 -11.65 11.44
CA THR A 877 14.95 -12.84 11.84
C THR A 877 13.93 -12.53 12.93
N ALA A 878 14.33 -11.79 13.96
CA ALA A 878 13.45 -11.40 15.06
C ALA A 878 12.26 -10.57 14.55
N SER A 879 12.50 -9.64 13.64
CA SER A 879 11.44 -8.79 13.07
C SER A 879 10.48 -9.58 12.19
N THR A 880 10.98 -10.51 11.37
CA THR A 880 10.11 -11.40 10.57
C THR A 880 9.21 -12.27 11.46
N ASN A 881 9.76 -12.84 12.54
CA ASN A 881 8.97 -13.63 13.49
C ASN A 881 7.82 -12.82 14.14
N LYS A 882 8.01 -11.52 14.38
CA LYS A 882 6.96 -10.65 14.94
C LYS A 882 5.78 -10.49 13.99
N VAL A 883 6.02 -10.32 12.69
CA VAL A 883 4.94 -10.26 11.69
C VAL A 883 4.24 -11.59 11.54
N GLU A 884 4.99 -12.70 11.49
CA GLU A 884 4.38 -14.04 11.43
C GLU A 884 3.46 -14.28 12.64
N ALA A 885 3.88 -13.86 13.84
CA ALA A 885 3.08 -13.91 15.05
C ALA A 885 1.85 -12.97 14.99
N TYR A 886 2.00 -11.77 14.42
CA TYR A 886 0.88 -10.84 14.19
C TYR A 886 -0.18 -11.46 13.29
N ASN A 887 0.23 -12.10 12.19
CA ASN A 887 -0.71 -12.74 11.26
C ASN A 887 -1.52 -13.85 11.95
N GLY A 888 -0.90 -14.61 12.87
CA GLY A 888 -1.62 -15.55 13.73
C GLY A 888 -2.58 -14.86 14.71
N PHE A 889 -2.16 -13.76 15.31
CA PHE A 889 -2.94 -12.97 16.26
C PHE A 889 -4.15 -12.29 15.62
N SER A 890 -4.01 -11.62 14.47
CA SER A 890 -5.12 -10.98 13.76
C SER A 890 -6.12 -12.01 13.23
N LYS A 891 -5.65 -13.18 12.77
CA LYS A 891 -6.52 -14.29 12.38
C LYS A 891 -7.38 -14.82 13.53
N TYR A 892 -6.89 -14.76 14.78
CA TYR A 892 -7.68 -15.16 15.96
C TYR A 892 -8.95 -14.32 16.12
N PHE A 893 -8.90 -13.03 15.79
CA PHE A 893 -10.03 -12.09 15.84
C PHE A 893 -10.92 -12.16 14.59
N PHE A 894 -10.40 -12.64 13.46
CA PHE A 894 -11.17 -12.87 12.23
C PHE A 894 -11.95 -14.20 12.24
N PHE A 895 -12.74 -14.44 13.29
CA PHE A 895 -13.34 -15.75 13.56
C PHE A 895 -14.71 -16.00 12.90
N GLY A 896 -15.37 -14.97 12.37
CA GLY A 896 -16.62 -15.12 11.63
C GLY A 896 -16.43 -15.61 10.19
N GLY A 897 -17.50 -16.17 9.59
CA GLY A 897 -17.54 -16.51 8.16
C GLY A 897 -16.48 -17.53 7.71
N GLU A 898 -16.01 -18.41 8.61
CA GLU A 898 -14.92 -19.38 8.37
C GLU A 898 -13.58 -18.73 7.92
N GLY A 899 -13.43 -17.42 8.17
CA GLY A 899 -12.29 -16.64 7.71
C GLY A 899 -12.29 -16.31 6.22
N VAL A 900 -13.39 -16.59 5.51
CA VAL A 900 -13.58 -16.24 4.09
C VAL A 900 -14.07 -14.80 3.97
N ILE A 901 -13.46 -14.02 3.09
CA ILE A 901 -13.98 -12.70 2.73
C ILE A 901 -15.03 -12.91 1.62
N ALA A 902 -16.30 -12.74 1.98
CA ALA A 902 -17.44 -13.08 1.13
C ALA A 902 -17.83 -11.99 0.09
N ASP A 903 -17.21 -10.80 0.15
CA ASP A 903 -17.50 -9.72 -0.79
C ASP A 903 -16.56 -9.75 -2.01
N ASN A 904 -17.12 -9.44 -3.19
CA ASN A 904 -16.41 -9.38 -4.46
C ASN A 904 -15.97 -7.94 -4.81
N ASP A 905 -16.42 -6.92 -4.08
CA ASP A 905 -15.96 -5.53 -4.23
C ASP A 905 -14.58 -5.35 -3.59
N PRO A 906 -13.55 -4.97 -4.39
CA PRO A 906 -12.21 -4.65 -3.88
C PRO A 906 -12.21 -3.68 -2.69
N LEU A 907 -13.13 -2.71 -2.67
CA LEU A 907 -13.23 -1.73 -1.59
C LEU A 907 -13.71 -2.37 -0.28
N GLU A 908 -14.61 -3.34 -0.35
CA GLU A 908 -15.09 -4.07 0.83
C GLU A 908 -14.02 -5.06 1.33
N GLN A 909 -13.26 -5.67 0.42
CA GLN A 909 -12.13 -6.54 0.76
C GLN A 909 -11.02 -5.77 1.49
N GLU A 910 -10.65 -4.58 0.99
CA GLU A 910 -9.70 -3.68 1.65
C GLU A 910 -10.20 -3.27 3.05
N LYS A 911 -11.48 -2.94 3.19
CA LYS A 911 -12.08 -2.61 4.48
C LYS A 911 -12.03 -3.79 5.45
N ALA A 912 -12.28 -5.02 4.98
CA ALA A 912 -12.27 -6.20 5.85
C ALA A 912 -10.92 -6.37 6.56
N VAL A 913 -9.81 -6.23 5.82
CA VAL A 913 -8.45 -6.27 6.40
C VAL A 913 -8.25 -5.13 7.41
N LYS A 914 -8.60 -3.89 7.03
CA LYS A 914 -8.39 -2.72 7.90
C LYS A 914 -9.25 -2.71 9.15
N TYR A 915 -10.47 -3.24 9.09
CA TYR A 915 -11.28 -3.43 10.28
C TYR A 915 -10.66 -4.46 11.21
N ASN A 916 -10.12 -5.56 10.68
CA ASN A 916 -9.42 -6.55 11.47
C ASN A 916 -8.20 -5.92 12.15
N ASP A 917 -7.40 -5.14 11.42
CA ASP A 917 -6.27 -4.43 12.03
C ASP A 917 -6.69 -3.45 13.12
N LEU A 918 -7.82 -2.74 12.95
CA LEU A 918 -8.34 -1.86 13.99
C LEU A 918 -8.67 -2.64 15.26
N VAL A 919 -9.31 -3.81 15.14
CA VAL A 919 -9.60 -4.70 16.27
C VAL A 919 -8.31 -5.24 16.88
N ALA A 920 -7.40 -5.78 16.06
CA ALA A 920 -6.13 -6.34 16.53
C ALA A 920 -5.28 -5.29 17.24
N ASN A 921 -5.11 -4.10 16.67
CA ASN A 921 -4.37 -2.99 17.28
C ASN A 921 -5.05 -2.48 18.56
N ALA A 922 -6.38 -2.45 18.63
CA ALA A 922 -7.09 -2.10 19.86
C ALA A 922 -6.81 -3.12 20.98
N VAL A 923 -6.83 -4.42 20.67
CA VAL A 923 -6.50 -5.47 21.66
C VAL A 923 -5.02 -5.41 22.05
N ILE A 924 -4.10 -5.20 21.11
CA ILE A 924 -2.66 -5.00 21.39
C ILE A 924 -2.48 -3.84 22.37
N PHE A 925 -3.10 -2.69 22.10
CA PHE A 925 -3.02 -1.52 22.96
C PHE A 925 -3.58 -1.80 24.35
N HIS A 926 -4.77 -2.41 24.44
CA HIS A 926 -5.37 -2.78 25.72
C HIS A 926 -4.50 -3.78 26.51
N ASN A 927 -3.92 -4.78 25.84
CA ASN A 927 -3.04 -5.76 26.45
C ASN A 927 -1.80 -5.10 27.07
N VAL A 928 -1.17 -4.15 26.37
CA VAL A 928 -0.01 -3.42 26.92
C VAL A 928 -0.40 -2.56 28.12
N VAL A 929 -1.59 -1.94 28.10
CA VAL A 929 -2.11 -1.20 29.25
C VAL A 929 -2.27 -2.12 30.47
N GLU A 930 -2.90 -3.29 30.31
CA GLU A 930 -3.11 -4.25 31.40
C GLU A 930 -1.79 -4.86 31.88
N GLN A 931 -0.89 -5.26 30.97
CA GLN A 931 0.43 -5.76 31.31
C GLN A 931 1.22 -4.73 32.13
N THR A 932 1.19 -3.45 31.73
CA THR A 932 1.86 -2.36 32.46
C THR A 932 1.32 -2.22 33.88
N ARG A 933 -0.01 -2.26 34.05
CA ARG A 933 -0.67 -2.21 35.38
C ARG A 933 -0.28 -3.41 36.25
N ILE A 934 -0.27 -4.61 35.68
CA ILE A 934 0.08 -5.84 36.39
C ILE A 934 1.55 -5.82 36.81
N ILE A 935 2.47 -5.47 35.90
CA ILE A 935 3.91 -5.39 36.19
C ILE A 935 4.15 -4.42 37.36
N LYS A 936 3.54 -3.23 37.33
CA LYS A 936 3.64 -2.27 38.45
C LYS A 936 3.10 -2.81 39.76
N THR A 937 2.01 -3.56 39.73
CA THR A 937 1.44 -4.20 40.91
C THR A 937 2.40 -5.25 41.47
N LEU A 938 3.03 -6.07 40.60
CA LEU A 938 4.03 -7.05 40.99
C LEU A 938 5.28 -6.39 41.59
N MET A 939 5.76 -5.29 40.99
CA MET A 939 6.87 -4.50 41.53
C MET A 939 6.56 -3.94 42.91
N ARG A 940 5.35 -3.40 43.12
CA ARG A 940 4.88 -2.94 44.45
C ARG A 940 4.78 -4.10 45.46
N ALA A 941 4.52 -5.31 44.99
CA ALA A 941 4.53 -6.54 45.79
C ALA A 941 5.94 -7.12 46.01
N GLY A 942 7.01 -6.44 45.58
CA GLY A 942 8.39 -6.82 45.82
C GLY A 942 9.06 -7.68 44.75
N TRP A 943 8.41 -7.89 43.59
CA TRP A 943 9.03 -8.61 42.47
C TRP A 943 10.19 -7.79 41.88
N LYS A 944 11.34 -8.42 41.72
CA LYS A 944 12.46 -7.86 40.94
C LYS A 944 12.25 -8.21 39.48
N ILE A 945 11.96 -7.20 38.67
CA ILE A 945 11.69 -7.34 37.23
C ILE A 945 12.73 -6.52 36.49
N THR A 946 13.50 -7.18 35.62
CA THR A 946 14.55 -6.56 34.82
C THR A 946 14.04 -6.17 33.42
N PRO A 947 14.73 -5.25 32.72
CA PRO A 947 14.45 -4.97 31.31
C PRO A 947 14.47 -6.24 30.44
N GLU A 948 15.38 -7.18 30.69
CA GLU A 948 15.51 -8.43 29.96
C GLU A 948 14.28 -9.34 30.15
N ASP A 949 13.71 -9.38 31.36
CA ASP A 949 12.50 -10.16 31.63
C ASP A 949 11.30 -9.61 30.85
N VAL A 950 11.21 -8.29 30.73
CA VAL A 950 10.12 -7.61 30.01
C VAL A 950 10.30 -7.70 28.49
N ALA A 951 11.54 -7.64 28.00
CA ALA A 951 11.87 -7.78 26.58
C ALA A 951 11.48 -9.14 25.99
N ALA A 952 11.37 -10.17 26.84
CA ALA A 952 10.93 -11.52 26.45
C ALA A 952 9.40 -11.69 26.36
N LEU A 953 8.61 -10.70 26.81
CA LEU A 953 7.15 -10.72 26.75
C LEU A 953 6.63 -10.32 25.36
N SER A 954 5.34 -10.53 25.13
CA SER A 954 4.64 -10.11 23.92
C SER A 954 3.24 -9.55 24.26
N PRO A 955 2.73 -8.57 23.50
CA PRO A 955 1.36 -8.10 23.66
C PRO A 955 0.32 -9.04 23.01
N TYR A 956 0.73 -10.10 22.30
CA TYR A 956 -0.17 -11.01 21.57
C TYR A 956 -0.82 -12.08 22.45
N VAL A 957 -1.32 -11.69 23.62
CA VAL A 957 -2.02 -12.58 24.56
C VAL A 957 -3.52 -12.60 24.24
N THR A 958 -4.08 -13.79 24.04
CA THR A 958 -5.51 -13.97 23.66
C THR A 958 -6.34 -14.74 24.68
N SER A 959 -5.73 -15.41 25.65
CA SER A 959 -6.42 -16.32 26.59
C SER A 959 -7.52 -15.67 27.43
N HIS A 960 -7.40 -14.37 27.73
CA HIS A 960 -8.37 -13.61 28.51
C HIS A 960 -9.45 -12.93 27.65
N VAL A 961 -9.36 -13.00 26.32
CA VAL A 961 -10.27 -12.27 25.43
C VAL A 961 -11.42 -13.16 24.97
N LYS A 962 -12.65 -12.80 25.36
CA LYS A 962 -13.88 -13.51 24.96
C LYS A 962 -14.27 -13.12 23.54
N ARG A 963 -14.23 -14.11 22.65
CA ARG A 963 -14.67 -13.98 21.24
C ARG A 963 -16.12 -14.35 21.00
N PHE A 964 -16.73 -15.14 21.87
CA PHE A 964 -18.08 -15.71 21.67
C PHE A 964 -18.96 -15.40 22.88
N GLY A 965 -20.28 -15.34 22.65
CA GLY A 965 -21.29 -15.15 23.68
C GLY A 965 -22.27 -14.03 23.33
N ASP A 966 -22.93 -13.51 24.37
CA ASP A 966 -23.72 -12.29 24.27
C ASP A 966 -22.81 -11.06 24.31
N TYR A 967 -23.07 -10.14 23.38
CA TYR A 967 -22.28 -8.96 23.15
C TYR A 967 -23.00 -7.74 23.71
N LEU A 968 -22.70 -7.41 24.97
CA LEU A 968 -23.22 -6.21 25.62
C LEU A 968 -22.30 -5.03 25.30
N ILE A 969 -22.89 -3.90 24.92
CA ILE A 969 -22.17 -2.66 24.68
C ILE A 969 -22.55 -1.64 25.75
N ASP A 970 -21.54 -1.04 26.35
CA ASP A 970 -21.67 0.12 27.24
C ASP A 970 -20.56 1.11 26.89
N VAL A 971 -20.92 2.13 26.11
CA VAL A 971 -19.98 3.20 25.71
C VAL A 971 -19.84 4.30 26.76
N ASP A 972 -20.70 4.30 27.78
CA ASP A 972 -20.70 5.28 28.86
C ASP A 972 -19.89 4.80 30.08
N ALA A 973 -19.64 3.49 30.18
CA ALA A 973 -18.68 2.92 31.12
C ALA A 973 -17.30 3.58 30.96
N LEU A 974 -16.85 4.26 32.02
CA LEU A 974 -15.57 4.97 32.04
C LEU A 974 -14.45 4.01 32.45
N PRO A 975 -13.51 3.65 31.56
CA PRO A 975 -12.33 2.89 31.96
C PRO A 975 -11.41 3.72 32.83
N GLU A 976 -10.65 3.05 33.69
CA GLU A 976 -9.55 3.69 34.41
C GLU A 976 -8.55 4.29 33.41
N PRO A 977 -7.95 5.47 33.72
CA PRO A 977 -6.86 6.02 32.92
C PRO A 977 -5.72 5.01 32.79
N TYR A 978 -5.12 4.90 31.61
CA TYR A 978 -3.95 4.06 31.42
C TYR A 978 -2.67 4.75 31.90
N GLU A 979 -1.75 3.98 32.45
CA GLU A 979 -0.46 4.47 32.92
C GLU A 979 0.61 4.33 31.83
N ILE A 980 1.47 5.34 31.69
CA ILE A 980 2.44 5.41 30.60
C ILE A 980 3.83 4.92 31.03
N GLU A 981 4.26 5.30 32.23
CA GLU A 981 5.61 5.04 32.72
C GLU A 981 5.75 3.61 33.23
N LEU A 982 6.93 3.03 33.08
CA LEU A 982 7.33 1.73 33.63
C LEU A 982 8.78 1.84 34.10
N ALA A 983 8.98 2.40 35.29
CA ALA A 983 10.31 2.57 35.89
C ALA A 983 10.82 1.23 36.45
N LEU A 984 11.51 0.45 35.61
CA LEU A 984 12.20 -0.77 36.03
C LEU A 984 13.46 -0.41 36.82
N ALA A 985 13.85 -1.27 37.77
CA ALA A 985 15.12 -1.14 38.46
C ALA A 985 16.25 -1.46 37.48
N ALA A 986 17.28 -0.60 37.42
CA ALA A 986 18.48 -0.81 36.62
C ALA A 986 19.32 -1.99 37.13
#